data_AF-A0A661WYD7-F1
#
_entry.id   AF-A0A661WYD7-F1
#
_cell.length_a   1.000
_cell.length_b   1.000
_cell.length_c   1.000
_cell.angle_alpha   90.00
_cell.angle_beta   90.00
_cell.angle_gamma   90.00
#
_symmetry.space_group_name_H-M   'P 1'
#
loop_
_entity.id
_entity.type
_entity.pdbx_description
1 polymer ?
#
loop_
_entity_poly.entity_id
_entity_poly.type
_entity_poly.pdbx_seq_one_letter_code
_entity_poly.pdbx_strand_id
1 'polypeptide(L)'
;MTEKKFQAIQISLASPDEILSWSHGEVKKAETINYRNFKPEMDGLFCERIFGPVRDYECHCGKLKGIRYRGLVCERCGVEVTSSKVRRERFGHINLAAPVVHIWYFRATSIIPILLDLSKTDVEKIVYYASYVVIDKGNSPLKDKQVISEEEYREYRESGYDFVAKRGAEAILDLLKGLDLPKLRDELLKEIRDSSSKQKKLHAMKRLDYVEAFINSGNKPEYMVLTVLPVIPPDLRPLLPLEGGRFASVDLNDLYRRVINRNNRLKKLIAVNAPDIMLQNEKRMLQEAVDALLDNSHKTHPIIGSHNRPLRSLSDILRGKQGRFRQNLLGKRVDYSGRSVIVVGPNLKLDECGVPKSMALELFKPFLMHDLEERGIAVNLRNAKWMIERAVKEPDSNVWKVLADTVKDYVVLLNRAPTLHRMSIQAFKPVLVDGEAIQISPLVCPPFNADFDGDQMAIHLPLSIAAQTESKYLMLSKYNTVSPAHGRPITLPVQDVVAGCYYITLIKHGAKGEGLKFYTVDDLRAAIEEKKVELNSKIDFYWNGEWIKDTTVGRVLFNELIQSVLKDPTFPFFNKLIDQKSINELFTMVFKRYGFEKTAELLDEVQKLGFEMVTLSGLTIGMDDMIIPKRRREILRKAEDRERKIKKFYEEGLLSEEERYKKTIEVWLKAVEELKQEIFVTYDPFNFLFLMAASGARGKPEQILQMVGIRGLMSDPSGRIIEFPIKSNLKEGLSVLEYFISTHGARKGLADTALKTSDAGYLTRRLADVSHKVVVKYEDCSEISVRPLKIENKIIKSLYRQIVGKIAARDVVDPKTGDIIVKKDQEITKELAKEIEEKEIE
;
A
#
# COMPACT_ATOMS: atom_id res chain seq x y z
N MET A 1 -27.60 -20.46 -16.92
CA MET A 1 -27.92 -20.19 -15.51
C MET A 1 -27.66 -18.71 -15.27
N THR A 2 -28.71 -17.92 -15.15
CA THR A 2 -28.62 -16.53 -14.70
C THR A 2 -28.07 -16.55 -13.28
N GLU A 3 -26.78 -16.24 -13.10
CA GLU A 3 -26.21 -15.99 -11.78
C GLU A 3 -27.04 -14.89 -11.12
N LYS A 4 -27.88 -15.25 -10.15
CA LYS A 4 -28.59 -14.27 -9.33
C LYS A 4 -27.51 -13.46 -8.59
N LYS A 5 -27.29 -12.21 -9.01
CA LYS A 5 -26.38 -11.28 -8.33
C LYS A 5 -26.87 -11.11 -6.89
N PHE A 6 -26.08 -11.59 -5.93
CA PHE A 6 -26.37 -11.39 -4.52
C PHE A 6 -26.08 -9.93 -4.14
N GLN A 7 -26.94 -9.31 -3.33
CA GLN A 7 -26.78 -7.92 -2.86
C GLN A 7 -26.15 -7.84 -1.46
N ALA A 8 -26.31 -8.89 -0.66
CA ALA A 8 -25.83 -8.97 0.70
C ALA A 8 -25.21 -10.34 0.97
N ILE A 9 -24.30 -10.38 1.94
CA ILE A 9 -23.70 -11.60 2.47
C ILE A 9 -24.06 -11.68 3.95
N GLN A 10 -24.60 -12.82 4.38
CA GLN A 10 -24.91 -13.11 5.78
C GLN A 10 -23.97 -14.21 6.29
N ILE A 11 -23.60 -14.14 7.57
CA ILE A 11 -22.83 -15.17 8.27
C ILE A 11 -23.67 -15.61 9.46
N SER A 12 -23.82 -16.93 9.65
CA SER A 12 -24.53 -17.53 10.78
C SER A 12 -23.77 -18.75 11.30
N LEU A 13 -24.15 -19.24 12.49
CA LEU A 13 -23.71 -20.55 12.97
C LEU A 13 -24.34 -21.64 12.12
N ALA A 14 -23.57 -22.68 11.82
CA ALA A 14 -24.06 -23.84 11.08
C ALA A 14 -24.58 -24.90 12.07
N SER A 15 -25.84 -25.28 11.92
CA SER A 15 -26.40 -26.42 12.63
C SER A 15 -25.82 -27.75 12.11
N PRO A 16 -25.84 -28.83 12.90
CA PRO A 16 -25.42 -30.16 12.42
C PRO A 16 -26.18 -30.61 11.16
N ASP A 17 -27.47 -30.32 11.08
CA ASP A 17 -28.32 -30.68 9.94
C ASP A 17 -27.95 -29.88 8.68
N GLU A 18 -27.61 -28.61 8.82
CA GLU A 18 -27.09 -27.78 7.72
C GLU A 18 -25.74 -28.31 7.22
N ILE A 19 -24.84 -28.69 8.12
CA ILE A 19 -23.54 -29.29 7.74
C ILE A 19 -23.75 -30.59 6.96
N LEU A 20 -24.72 -31.41 7.36
CA LEU A 20 -25.10 -32.62 6.64
C LEU A 20 -25.71 -32.30 5.27
N SER A 21 -26.52 -31.23 5.16
CA SER A 21 -27.11 -30.78 3.89
C SER A 21 -26.07 -30.36 2.84
N TRP A 22 -24.92 -29.80 3.29
CA TRP A 22 -23.81 -29.45 2.40
C TRP A 22 -23.00 -30.67 1.97
N SER A 23 -23.07 -31.73 2.76
CA SER A 23 -22.23 -32.90 2.56
C SER A 23 -22.75 -33.82 1.47
N HIS A 24 -21.85 -34.25 0.60
CA HIS A 24 -22.13 -35.25 -0.43
C HIS A 24 -21.71 -36.66 -0.01
N GLY A 25 -21.21 -36.83 1.22
CA GLY A 25 -20.85 -38.13 1.78
C GLY A 25 -19.95 -38.06 3.00
N GLU A 26 -19.98 -39.13 3.80
CA GLU A 26 -19.17 -39.27 5.02
C GLU A 26 -17.76 -39.79 4.69
N VAL A 27 -16.73 -39.11 5.20
CA VAL A 27 -15.34 -39.57 5.12
C VAL A 27 -15.04 -40.50 6.29
N LYS A 28 -14.84 -41.79 5.99
CA LYS A 28 -14.61 -42.83 7.01
C LYS A 28 -13.14 -43.17 7.21
N LYS A 29 -12.33 -43.10 6.15
CA LYS A 29 -10.92 -43.49 6.19
C LYS A 29 -10.00 -42.26 6.11
N ALA A 30 -8.86 -42.33 6.80
CA ALA A 30 -7.82 -41.31 6.76
C ALA A 30 -6.89 -41.45 5.53
N GLU A 31 -7.08 -42.50 4.73
CA GLU A 31 -6.30 -42.75 3.54
C GLU A 31 -6.60 -41.69 2.46
N THR A 32 -5.60 -41.35 1.66
CA THR A 32 -5.70 -40.31 0.62
C THR A 32 -5.74 -40.94 -0.77
N ILE A 33 -4.60 -41.43 -1.22
CA ILE A 33 -4.40 -42.11 -2.51
C ILE A 33 -3.73 -43.44 -2.28
N ASN A 34 -3.98 -44.38 -3.16
CA ASN A 34 -3.31 -45.68 -3.16
C ASN A 34 -1.86 -45.51 -3.65
N TYR A 35 -0.91 -46.07 -2.91
CA TYR A 35 0.52 -45.93 -3.20
C TYR A 35 0.97 -46.63 -4.51
N ARG A 36 0.21 -47.60 -5.02
CA ARG A 36 0.58 -48.36 -6.24
C ARG A 36 0.05 -47.71 -7.52
N ASN A 37 -1.22 -47.31 -7.52
CA ASN A 37 -1.91 -46.83 -8.73
C ASN A 37 -2.18 -45.32 -8.72
N PHE A 38 -1.82 -44.62 -7.64
CA PHE A 38 -2.05 -43.19 -7.41
C PHE A 38 -3.51 -42.74 -7.56
N LYS A 39 -4.47 -43.68 -7.52
CA LYS A 39 -5.90 -43.37 -7.55
C LYS A 39 -6.40 -43.03 -6.14
N PRO A 40 -7.41 -42.16 -6.00
CA PRO A 40 -8.02 -41.87 -4.71
C PRO A 40 -8.62 -43.13 -4.06
N GLU A 41 -8.42 -43.26 -2.76
CA GLU A 41 -9.02 -44.36 -1.99
C GLU A 41 -10.51 -44.16 -1.76
N MET A 42 -11.26 -45.27 -1.78
CA MET A 42 -12.70 -45.28 -1.49
C MET A 42 -12.93 -44.90 -0.02
N ASP A 43 -13.87 -43.98 0.21
CA ASP A 43 -14.22 -43.39 1.53
C ASP A 43 -13.06 -42.67 2.24
N GLY A 44 -11.97 -42.40 1.52
CA GLY A 44 -10.85 -41.60 1.97
C GLY A 44 -11.05 -40.10 1.77
N LEU A 45 -10.02 -39.33 2.13
CA LEU A 45 -10.01 -37.87 2.04
C LEU A 45 -10.08 -37.31 0.61
N PHE A 46 -9.83 -38.14 -0.41
CA PHE A 46 -9.86 -37.74 -1.83
C PHE A 46 -10.90 -38.50 -2.64
N CYS A 47 -11.78 -39.25 -1.97
CA CYS A 47 -12.77 -40.16 -2.56
C CYS A 47 -13.58 -39.51 -3.68
N GLU A 48 -13.58 -40.14 -4.85
CA GLU A 48 -14.32 -39.65 -6.03
C GLU A 48 -15.84 -39.76 -5.87
N ARG A 49 -16.32 -40.69 -5.04
CA ARG A 49 -17.76 -40.83 -4.76
C ARG A 49 -18.31 -39.63 -4.00
N ILE A 50 -17.53 -39.10 -3.04
CA ILE A 50 -17.94 -37.99 -2.17
C ILE A 50 -17.72 -36.65 -2.91
N PHE A 51 -16.51 -36.44 -3.43
CA PHE A 51 -16.11 -35.13 -3.94
C PHE A 51 -16.32 -34.97 -5.46
N GLY A 52 -16.53 -36.05 -6.21
CA GLY A 52 -16.65 -36.05 -7.67
C GLY A 52 -15.42 -36.59 -8.41
N PRO A 53 -15.49 -36.76 -9.74
CA PRO A 53 -14.49 -37.46 -10.53
C PRO A 53 -13.20 -36.66 -10.73
N VAL A 54 -12.04 -37.33 -10.76
CA VAL A 54 -10.73 -36.66 -10.99
C VAL A 54 -10.58 -36.16 -12.43
N ARG A 55 -11.18 -36.87 -13.39
CA ARG A 55 -11.16 -36.53 -14.82
C ARG A 55 -12.55 -36.09 -15.27
N ASP A 56 -12.60 -35.16 -16.22
CA ASP A 56 -13.87 -34.67 -16.75
C ASP A 56 -14.66 -35.80 -17.44
N TYR A 57 -15.91 -35.99 -17.02
CA TYR A 57 -16.83 -36.96 -17.59
C TYR A 57 -16.29 -38.41 -17.63
N GLU A 58 -15.52 -38.81 -16.62
CA GLU A 58 -15.00 -40.17 -16.49
C GLU A 58 -15.17 -40.68 -15.05
N CYS A 59 -15.72 -41.88 -14.88
CA CYS A 59 -15.83 -42.50 -13.56
C CYS A 59 -14.51 -43.17 -13.11
N HIS A 60 -14.31 -43.36 -11.81
CA HIS A 60 -13.10 -43.96 -11.22
C HIS A 60 -12.61 -45.27 -11.86
N CYS A 61 -13.56 -46.15 -12.23
CA CYS A 61 -13.26 -47.47 -12.82
C CYS A 61 -13.08 -47.44 -14.35
N GLY A 62 -13.39 -46.32 -15.02
CA GLY A 62 -13.31 -46.17 -16.47
C GLY A 62 -14.45 -46.83 -17.27
N LYS A 63 -15.45 -47.47 -16.62
CA LYS A 63 -16.62 -48.10 -17.30
C LYS A 63 -17.45 -47.07 -18.07
N LEU A 64 -17.74 -45.93 -17.45
CA LEU A 64 -18.48 -44.82 -18.04
C LEU A 64 -17.49 -43.69 -18.37
N LYS A 65 -17.35 -43.38 -19.66
CA LYS A 65 -16.45 -42.35 -20.17
C LYS A 65 -17.10 -41.54 -21.28
N GLY A 66 -16.93 -40.23 -21.20
CA GLY A 66 -17.41 -39.26 -22.19
C GLY A 66 -18.70 -38.56 -21.79
N ILE A 67 -18.95 -37.44 -22.46
CA ILE A 67 -20.03 -36.51 -22.11
C ILE A 67 -21.44 -37.10 -22.23
N ARG A 68 -21.59 -38.19 -22.99
CA ARG A 68 -22.86 -38.90 -23.19
C ARG A 68 -23.43 -39.48 -21.90
N TYR A 69 -22.57 -39.82 -20.94
CA TYR A 69 -22.98 -40.39 -19.65
C TYR A 69 -23.11 -39.34 -18.54
N ARG A 70 -23.20 -38.05 -18.89
CA ARG A 70 -23.29 -36.96 -17.91
C ARG A 70 -24.48 -37.17 -16.97
N GLY A 71 -24.23 -37.10 -15.67
CA GLY A 71 -25.24 -37.25 -14.62
C GLY A 71 -25.60 -38.69 -14.26
N LEU A 72 -25.05 -39.70 -14.95
CA LEU A 72 -25.21 -41.10 -14.57
C LEU A 72 -24.21 -41.46 -13.46
N VAL A 73 -24.68 -42.20 -12.46
CA VAL A 73 -23.87 -42.77 -11.39
C VAL A 73 -23.43 -44.17 -11.79
N CYS A 74 -22.12 -44.44 -11.75
CA CYS A 74 -21.59 -45.74 -12.14
C CYS A 74 -21.92 -46.81 -11.10
N GLU A 75 -22.62 -47.89 -11.49
CA GLU A 75 -22.98 -49.02 -10.61
C GLU A 75 -21.78 -49.68 -9.92
N ARG A 76 -20.62 -49.71 -10.59
CA ARG A 76 -19.42 -50.42 -10.11
C ARG A 76 -18.63 -49.65 -9.04
N CYS A 77 -18.61 -48.33 -9.10
CA CYS A 77 -17.79 -47.49 -8.22
C CYS A 77 -18.56 -46.38 -7.49
N GLY A 78 -19.84 -46.20 -7.78
CA GLY A 78 -20.70 -45.19 -7.18
C GLY A 78 -20.34 -43.75 -7.54
N VAL A 79 -19.45 -43.53 -8.52
CA VAL A 79 -19.01 -42.18 -8.92
C VAL A 79 -19.95 -41.62 -9.99
N GLU A 80 -20.42 -40.42 -9.77
CA GLU A 80 -21.22 -39.64 -10.71
C GLU A 80 -20.35 -39.04 -11.82
N VAL A 81 -20.75 -39.23 -13.07
CA VAL A 81 -20.02 -38.71 -14.24
C VAL A 81 -20.37 -37.24 -14.46
N THR A 82 -19.51 -36.34 -13.97
CA THR A 82 -19.64 -34.88 -14.08
C THR A 82 -18.29 -34.23 -14.42
N SER A 83 -18.24 -32.89 -14.50
CA SER A 83 -16.96 -32.19 -14.62
C SER A 83 -16.19 -32.28 -13.31
N SER A 84 -14.88 -32.47 -13.42
CA SER A 84 -13.92 -32.45 -12.31
C SER A 84 -13.99 -31.17 -11.46
N LYS A 85 -14.47 -30.05 -12.01
CA LYS A 85 -14.65 -28.78 -11.29
C LYS A 85 -15.48 -28.90 -10.00
N VAL A 86 -16.43 -29.84 -9.96
CA VAL A 86 -17.25 -30.08 -8.76
C VAL A 86 -16.42 -30.50 -7.54
N ARG A 87 -15.20 -31.06 -7.74
CA ARG A 87 -14.25 -31.42 -6.67
C ARG A 87 -13.72 -30.22 -5.89
N ARG A 88 -13.92 -29.01 -6.39
CA ARG A 88 -13.59 -27.76 -5.70
C ARG A 88 -14.77 -27.22 -4.88
N GLU A 89 -15.98 -27.71 -5.12
CA GLU A 89 -17.23 -27.19 -4.55
C GLU A 89 -17.87 -28.14 -3.53
N ARG A 90 -17.80 -29.47 -3.77
CA ARG A 90 -18.46 -30.47 -2.93
C ARG A 90 -17.76 -30.64 -1.57
N PHE A 91 -18.53 -30.59 -0.49
CA PHE A 91 -18.06 -30.85 0.87
C PHE A 91 -18.29 -32.31 1.29
N GLY A 92 -17.41 -32.81 2.14
CA GLY A 92 -17.62 -34.06 2.89
C GLY A 92 -17.96 -33.74 4.35
N HIS A 93 -18.29 -34.76 5.13
CA HIS A 93 -18.42 -34.61 6.59
C HIS A 93 -17.79 -35.78 7.34
N ILE A 94 -17.53 -35.59 8.63
CA ILE A 94 -17.10 -36.60 9.58
C ILE A 94 -18.09 -36.58 10.75
N ASN A 95 -18.75 -37.71 11.02
CA ASN A 95 -19.55 -37.86 12.23
C ASN A 95 -18.62 -38.14 13.42
N LEU A 96 -18.59 -37.21 14.37
CA LEU A 96 -17.77 -37.32 15.57
C LEU A 96 -18.39 -38.31 16.54
N ALA A 97 -17.57 -39.16 17.16
CA ALA A 97 -18.02 -40.18 18.11
C ALA A 97 -18.39 -39.59 19.48
N ALA A 98 -17.84 -38.41 19.80
CA ALA A 98 -18.22 -37.60 20.94
C ALA A 98 -18.32 -36.13 20.48
N PRO A 99 -19.19 -35.31 21.09
CA PRO A 99 -19.24 -33.87 20.83
C PRO A 99 -17.87 -33.22 21.09
N VAL A 100 -17.56 -32.16 20.35
CA VAL A 100 -16.30 -31.41 20.46
C VAL A 100 -16.61 -29.92 20.53
N VAL A 101 -16.11 -29.22 21.53
CA VAL A 101 -16.36 -27.77 21.66
C VAL A 101 -15.51 -27.02 20.63
N HIS A 102 -16.11 -26.11 19.87
CA HIS A 102 -15.36 -25.36 18.86
C HIS A 102 -14.40 -24.33 19.50
N ILE A 103 -13.10 -24.41 19.17
CA ILE A 103 -12.01 -23.65 19.81
C ILE A 103 -12.22 -22.13 19.84
N TRP A 104 -12.78 -21.55 18.77
CA TRP A 104 -13.02 -20.11 18.72
C TRP A 104 -13.89 -19.59 19.87
N TYR A 105 -14.96 -20.31 20.24
CA TYR A 105 -15.97 -19.78 21.17
C TYR A 105 -15.59 -19.91 22.65
N PHE A 106 -14.69 -20.83 23.02
CA PHE A 106 -14.21 -20.92 24.41
C PHE A 106 -12.82 -20.27 24.61
N ARG A 107 -11.95 -20.27 23.60
CA ARG A 107 -10.57 -19.77 23.75
C ARG A 107 -10.30 -18.42 23.10
N ALA A 108 -10.79 -18.20 21.88
CA ALA A 108 -10.47 -16.99 21.11
C ALA A 108 -11.36 -15.79 21.49
N THR A 109 -12.67 -15.99 21.57
CA THR A 109 -13.65 -14.92 21.87
C THR A 109 -14.33 -15.06 23.23
N SER A 110 -14.10 -16.18 23.94
CA SER A 110 -14.64 -16.47 25.28
C SER A 110 -16.17 -16.32 25.42
N ILE A 111 -16.93 -16.58 24.35
CA ILE A 111 -18.40 -16.48 24.34
C ILE A 111 -19.03 -17.53 25.27
N ILE A 112 -18.59 -18.79 25.21
CA ILE A 112 -19.12 -19.89 26.05
C ILE A 112 -18.93 -19.58 27.54
N PRO A 113 -17.72 -19.20 28.02
CA PRO A 113 -17.53 -18.78 29.41
C PRO A 113 -18.50 -17.67 29.86
N ILE A 114 -18.69 -16.63 29.06
CA ILE A 114 -19.57 -15.50 29.40
C ILE A 114 -21.04 -15.94 29.45
N LEU A 115 -21.47 -16.77 28.50
CA LEU A 115 -22.86 -17.24 28.43
C LEU A 115 -23.22 -18.15 29.62
N LEU A 116 -22.31 -19.03 30.01
CA LEU A 116 -22.48 -19.97 31.13
C LEU A 116 -22.23 -19.34 32.51
N ASP A 117 -21.67 -18.13 32.56
CA ASP A 117 -21.20 -17.47 33.79
C ASP A 117 -20.09 -18.25 34.52
N LEU A 118 -19.15 -18.78 33.74
CA LEU A 118 -17.99 -19.52 34.22
C LEU A 118 -16.70 -18.79 33.86
N SER A 119 -15.64 -19.01 34.64
CA SER A 119 -14.32 -18.48 34.29
C SER A 119 -13.76 -19.22 33.05
N LYS A 120 -12.94 -18.53 32.27
CA LYS A 120 -12.30 -19.12 31.08
C LYS A 120 -11.48 -20.36 31.43
N THR A 121 -10.75 -20.31 32.54
CA THR A 121 -9.92 -21.42 33.05
C THR A 121 -10.77 -22.61 33.44
N ASP A 122 -11.95 -22.39 34.01
CA ASP A 122 -12.83 -23.49 34.42
C ASP A 122 -13.44 -24.19 33.22
N VAL A 123 -13.86 -23.44 32.19
CA VAL A 123 -14.32 -24.04 30.93
C VAL A 123 -13.21 -24.84 30.26
N GLU A 124 -11.98 -24.34 30.22
CA GLU A 124 -10.83 -25.11 29.68
C GLU A 124 -10.59 -26.41 30.48
N LYS A 125 -10.65 -26.37 31.82
CA LYS A 125 -10.53 -27.56 32.68
C LYS A 125 -11.63 -28.58 32.41
N ILE A 126 -12.89 -28.15 32.24
CA ILE A 126 -14.02 -29.03 31.93
C ILE A 126 -13.82 -29.68 30.56
N VAL A 127 -13.48 -28.89 29.53
CA VAL A 127 -13.33 -29.37 28.14
C VAL A 127 -12.20 -30.40 28.01
N TYR A 128 -11.07 -30.18 28.69
CA TYR A 128 -9.93 -31.11 28.68
C TYR A 128 -10.01 -32.22 29.74
N TYR A 129 -11.21 -32.49 30.29
CA TYR A 129 -11.51 -33.59 31.21
C TYR A 129 -10.81 -33.52 32.59
N ALA A 130 -10.31 -32.35 33.00
CA ALA A 130 -9.60 -32.16 34.28
C ALA A 130 -10.54 -31.94 35.48
N SER A 131 -11.75 -31.43 35.26
CA SER A 131 -12.73 -31.16 36.33
C SER A 131 -14.15 -31.48 35.88
N TYR A 132 -15.04 -31.72 36.84
CA TYR A 132 -16.46 -31.94 36.61
C TYR A 132 -17.24 -30.65 36.80
N VAL A 133 -18.38 -30.53 36.13
CA VAL A 133 -19.35 -29.46 36.36
C VAL A 133 -20.69 -30.07 36.73
N VAL A 134 -21.31 -29.51 37.77
CA VAL A 134 -22.64 -29.92 38.24
C VAL A 134 -23.70 -29.42 37.26
N ILE A 135 -24.43 -30.34 36.64
CA ILE A 135 -25.56 -30.04 35.74
C ILE A 135 -26.85 -29.97 36.55
N ASP A 136 -27.05 -30.95 37.45
CA ASP A 136 -28.18 -31.02 38.36
C ASP A 136 -27.67 -31.31 39.76
N LYS A 137 -27.93 -30.40 40.70
CA LYS A 137 -27.54 -30.53 42.10
C LYS A 137 -28.27 -31.64 42.86
N GLY A 138 -29.44 -32.10 42.40
CA GLY A 138 -30.24 -33.10 43.12
C GLY A 138 -30.41 -32.77 44.61
N ASN A 139 -30.04 -33.71 45.49
CA ASN A 139 -30.09 -33.54 46.96
C ASN A 139 -28.74 -33.11 47.58
N SER A 140 -27.74 -32.78 46.76
CA SER A 140 -26.41 -32.39 47.22
C SER A 140 -26.35 -30.94 47.71
N PRO A 141 -25.38 -30.58 48.57
CA PRO A 141 -25.14 -29.19 48.98
C PRO A 141 -24.47 -28.33 47.89
N LEU A 142 -24.28 -28.87 46.68
CA LEU A 142 -23.59 -28.19 45.58
C LEU A 142 -24.51 -27.19 44.87
N LYS A 143 -23.90 -26.18 44.24
CA LYS A 143 -24.61 -25.22 43.39
C LYS A 143 -24.63 -25.71 41.94
N ASP A 144 -25.71 -25.39 41.22
CA ASP A 144 -25.77 -25.62 39.77
C ASP A 144 -24.62 -24.86 39.10
N LYS A 145 -23.94 -25.50 38.14
CA LYS A 145 -22.74 -25.00 37.45
C LYS A 145 -21.48 -24.87 38.32
N GLN A 146 -21.49 -25.38 39.55
CA GLN A 146 -20.27 -25.46 40.35
C GLN A 146 -19.27 -26.44 39.71
N VAL A 147 -18.01 -26.04 39.64
CA VAL A 147 -16.92 -26.87 39.14
C VAL A 147 -16.26 -27.57 40.32
N ILE A 148 -16.15 -28.88 40.23
CA ILE A 148 -15.62 -29.75 41.29
C ILE A 148 -14.46 -30.60 40.76
N SER A 149 -13.52 -30.91 41.65
CA SER A 149 -12.38 -31.77 41.35
C SER A 149 -12.79 -33.26 41.29
N GLU A 150 -11.89 -34.13 40.83
CA GLU A 150 -12.15 -35.57 40.81
C GLU A 150 -12.21 -36.17 42.23
N GLU A 151 -11.45 -35.61 43.17
CA GLU A 151 -11.45 -36.00 44.58
C GLU A 151 -12.78 -35.62 45.24
N GLU A 152 -13.20 -34.36 45.09
CA GLU A 152 -14.48 -33.86 45.59
C GLU A 152 -15.66 -34.64 45.01
N TYR A 153 -15.63 -34.93 43.70
CA TYR A 153 -16.68 -35.73 43.07
C TYR A 153 -16.80 -37.12 43.69
N ARG A 154 -15.67 -37.75 44.06
CA ARG A 154 -15.66 -39.06 44.71
C ARG A 154 -16.20 -38.96 46.13
N GLU A 155 -15.76 -37.97 46.92
CA GLU A 155 -16.21 -37.75 48.30
C GLU A 155 -17.74 -37.54 48.39
N TYR A 156 -18.31 -36.69 47.53
CA TYR A 156 -19.76 -36.45 47.53
C TYR A 156 -20.56 -37.68 47.09
N ARG A 157 -20.01 -38.51 46.21
CA ARG A 157 -20.66 -39.74 45.75
C ARG A 157 -20.58 -40.86 46.80
N GLU A 158 -19.45 -40.99 47.49
CA GLU A 158 -19.26 -41.91 48.63
C GLU A 158 -20.14 -41.52 49.82
N SER A 159 -20.40 -40.22 50.00
CA SER A 159 -21.33 -39.68 51.01
C SER A 159 -22.81 -39.98 50.71
N GLY A 160 -23.14 -40.59 49.57
CA GLY A 160 -24.50 -41.01 49.22
C GLY A 160 -25.40 -39.91 48.64
N TYR A 161 -24.84 -38.77 48.23
CA TYR A 161 -25.63 -37.73 47.56
C TYR A 161 -25.92 -38.11 46.10
N ASP A 162 -27.17 -37.94 45.70
CA ASP A 162 -27.59 -38.12 44.31
C ASP A 162 -27.54 -36.76 43.58
N PHE A 163 -26.57 -36.61 42.67
CA PHE A 163 -26.36 -35.42 41.85
C PHE A 163 -25.73 -35.81 40.50
N VAL A 164 -25.98 -35.01 39.46
CA VAL A 164 -25.44 -35.25 38.11
C VAL A 164 -24.35 -34.23 37.81
N ALA A 165 -23.09 -34.69 37.83
CA ALA A 165 -21.96 -33.93 37.33
C ALA A 165 -21.31 -34.66 36.14
N LYS A 166 -21.02 -33.91 35.08
CA LYS A 166 -20.36 -34.43 33.86
C LYS A 166 -19.08 -33.65 33.58
N ARG A 167 -18.23 -34.21 32.72
CA ARG A 167 -17.01 -33.57 32.23
C ARG A 167 -16.91 -33.62 30.70
N GLY A 168 -16.06 -32.79 30.13
CA GLY A 168 -15.83 -32.72 28.69
C GLY A 168 -16.89 -31.91 27.93
N ALA A 169 -16.84 -32.03 26.60
CA ALA A 169 -17.73 -31.31 25.70
C ALA A 169 -19.22 -31.70 25.86
N GLU A 170 -19.52 -32.92 26.33
CA GLU A 170 -20.88 -33.36 26.63
C GLU A 170 -21.51 -32.54 27.77
N ALA A 171 -20.72 -32.22 28.79
CA ALA A 171 -21.18 -31.39 29.89
C ALA A 171 -21.52 -29.96 29.43
N ILE A 172 -20.67 -29.38 28.57
CA ILE A 172 -20.91 -28.06 27.98
C ILE A 172 -22.15 -28.08 27.08
N LEU A 173 -22.34 -29.14 26.28
CA LEU A 173 -23.52 -29.29 25.43
C LEU A 173 -24.81 -29.33 26.25
N ASP A 174 -24.85 -30.12 27.32
CA ASP A 174 -26.02 -30.24 28.19
C ASP A 174 -26.32 -28.92 28.91
N LEU A 175 -25.28 -28.23 29.40
CA LEU A 175 -25.43 -26.90 30.01
C LEU A 175 -25.99 -25.87 29.04
N LEU A 176 -25.54 -25.88 27.77
CA LEU A 176 -26.02 -24.96 26.74
C LEU A 176 -27.47 -25.26 26.33
N LYS A 177 -27.85 -26.55 26.25
CA LYS A 177 -29.24 -26.96 25.99
C LYS A 177 -30.19 -26.61 27.12
N GLY A 178 -29.70 -26.59 28.36
CA GLY A 178 -30.47 -26.20 29.54
C GLY A 178 -30.74 -24.69 29.66
N LEU A 179 -30.15 -23.85 28.81
CA LEU A 179 -30.35 -22.39 28.86
C LEU A 179 -31.66 -21.97 28.18
N ASP A 180 -32.56 -21.40 28.97
CA ASP A 180 -33.74 -20.69 28.47
C ASP A 180 -33.38 -19.20 28.25
N LEU A 181 -33.08 -18.83 26.99
CA LEU A 181 -32.60 -17.49 26.65
C LEU A 181 -33.59 -16.36 27.01
N PRO A 182 -34.91 -16.47 26.72
CA PRO A 182 -35.89 -15.48 27.18
C PRO A 182 -35.90 -15.27 28.70
N LYS A 183 -35.89 -16.35 29.50
CA LYS A 183 -35.86 -16.22 30.96
C LYS A 183 -34.58 -15.58 31.46
N LEU A 184 -33.44 -16.01 30.90
CA LEU A 184 -32.13 -15.48 31.27
C LEU A 184 -32.01 -13.98 30.94
N ARG A 185 -32.60 -13.52 29.83
CA ARG A 185 -32.68 -12.09 29.50
C ARG A 185 -33.40 -11.30 30.59
N ASP A 186 -34.56 -11.78 31.03
CA ASP A 186 -35.38 -11.10 32.03
C ASP A 186 -34.71 -11.10 33.41
N GLU A 187 -33.99 -12.17 33.76
CA GLU A 187 -33.15 -12.25 34.97
C GLU A 187 -31.99 -11.25 34.94
N LEU A 188 -31.26 -11.16 33.83
CA LEU A 188 -30.14 -10.23 33.68
C LEU A 188 -30.61 -8.78 33.72
N LEU A 189 -31.77 -8.46 33.13
CA LEU A 189 -32.36 -7.13 33.21
C LEU A 189 -32.72 -6.73 34.65
N LYS A 190 -33.21 -7.67 35.46
CA LYS A 190 -33.43 -7.44 36.90
C LYS A 190 -32.11 -7.26 37.64
N GLU A 191 -31.12 -8.10 37.38
CA GLU A 191 -29.80 -8.02 38.01
C GLU A 191 -29.12 -6.67 37.75
N ILE A 192 -29.25 -6.13 36.53
CA ILE A 192 -28.70 -4.81 36.16
C ILE A 192 -29.41 -3.66 36.92
N ARG A 193 -30.72 -3.78 37.15
CA ARG A 193 -31.49 -2.79 37.91
C ARG A 193 -31.16 -2.84 39.40
N ASP A 194 -31.15 -4.03 39.98
CA ASP A 194 -31.09 -4.24 41.43
C ASP A 194 -29.65 -4.18 41.98
N SER A 195 -28.65 -4.52 41.17
CA SER A 195 -27.25 -4.50 41.62
C SER A 195 -26.77 -3.08 41.89
N SER A 196 -26.04 -2.86 42.98
CA SER A 196 -25.33 -1.60 43.25
C SER A 196 -23.89 -1.59 42.72
N SER A 197 -23.29 -2.75 42.50
CA SER A 197 -21.90 -2.90 42.04
C SER A 197 -21.72 -2.63 40.55
N LYS A 198 -20.82 -1.69 40.21
CA LYS A 198 -20.47 -1.34 38.82
C LYS A 198 -19.88 -2.51 38.03
N GLN A 199 -19.09 -3.37 38.68
CA GLN A 199 -18.47 -4.53 38.02
C GLN A 199 -19.50 -5.60 37.66
N LYS A 200 -20.43 -5.91 38.59
CA LYS A 200 -21.52 -6.87 38.32
C LYS A 200 -22.43 -6.37 37.20
N LYS A 201 -22.79 -5.08 37.19
CA LYS A 201 -23.54 -4.48 36.09
C LYS A 201 -22.86 -4.63 34.74
N LEU A 202 -21.56 -4.33 34.67
CA LEU A 202 -20.81 -4.43 33.40
C LEU A 202 -20.73 -5.87 32.88
N HIS A 203 -20.58 -6.84 33.78
CA HIS A 203 -20.57 -8.27 33.42
C HIS A 203 -21.94 -8.76 32.96
N ALA A 204 -23.00 -8.44 33.72
CA ALA A 204 -24.37 -8.76 33.35
C ALA A 204 -24.79 -8.11 32.02
N MET A 205 -24.37 -6.86 31.76
CA MET A 205 -24.62 -6.15 30.50
C MET A 205 -23.95 -6.85 29.31
N LYS A 206 -22.66 -7.20 29.42
CA LYS A 206 -21.97 -7.97 28.36
C LYS A 206 -22.64 -9.32 28.08
N ARG A 207 -23.14 -9.98 29.13
CA ARG A 207 -23.84 -11.27 28.99
C ARG A 207 -25.20 -11.08 28.32
N LEU A 208 -25.94 -10.04 28.70
CA LEU A 208 -27.21 -9.66 28.10
C LEU A 208 -27.05 -9.37 26.60
N ASP A 209 -26.02 -8.63 26.19
CA ASP A 209 -25.73 -8.34 24.77
C ASP A 209 -25.63 -9.63 23.93
N TYR A 210 -24.96 -10.66 24.45
CA TYR A 210 -24.87 -11.96 23.75
C TYR A 210 -26.20 -12.70 23.73
N VAL A 211 -26.95 -12.70 24.84
CA VAL A 211 -28.27 -13.37 24.92
C VAL A 211 -29.24 -12.74 23.92
N GLU A 212 -29.31 -11.41 23.85
CA GLU A 212 -30.13 -10.69 22.87
C GLU A 212 -29.67 -10.97 21.43
N ALA A 213 -28.36 -11.02 21.18
CA ALA A 213 -27.83 -11.38 19.87
C ALA A 213 -28.22 -12.81 19.44
N PHE A 214 -28.24 -13.79 20.36
CA PHE A 214 -28.70 -15.15 20.06
C PHE A 214 -30.20 -15.19 19.77
N ILE A 215 -31.02 -14.48 20.56
CA ILE A 215 -32.47 -14.39 20.33
C ILE A 215 -32.76 -13.75 18.97
N ASN A 216 -32.11 -12.63 18.65
CA ASN A 216 -32.31 -11.90 17.39
C ASN A 216 -31.83 -12.69 16.17
N SER A 217 -30.76 -13.48 16.31
CA SER A 217 -30.22 -14.29 15.21
C SER A 217 -30.96 -15.61 14.98
N GLY A 218 -31.78 -16.05 15.93
CA GLY A 218 -32.46 -17.36 15.88
C GLY A 218 -31.52 -18.56 16.03
N ASN A 219 -30.23 -18.33 16.28
CA ASN A 219 -29.23 -19.39 16.47
C ASN A 219 -29.36 -20.01 17.85
N LYS A 220 -29.13 -21.32 17.93
CA LYS A 220 -29.08 -22.02 19.20
C LYS A 220 -27.66 -22.04 19.78
N PRO A 221 -27.48 -21.80 21.09
CA PRO A 221 -26.16 -21.84 21.73
C PRO A 221 -25.44 -23.18 21.57
N GLU A 222 -26.17 -24.29 21.53
CA GLU A 222 -25.60 -25.63 21.36
C GLU A 222 -24.84 -25.84 20.06
N TYR A 223 -25.09 -25.03 19.01
CA TYR A 223 -24.38 -25.13 17.72
C TYR A 223 -22.88 -24.76 17.83
N MET A 224 -22.45 -24.15 18.94
CA MET A 224 -21.02 -23.95 19.23
C MET A 224 -20.28 -25.25 19.58
N VAL A 225 -21.00 -26.34 19.85
CA VAL A 225 -20.44 -27.67 20.07
C VAL A 225 -20.69 -28.52 18.83
N LEU A 226 -19.60 -28.97 18.20
CA LEU A 226 -19.63 -29.73 16.96
C LEU A 226 -19.94 -31.20 17.26
N THR A 227 -21.00 -31.72 16.64
CA THR A 227 -21.29 -33.16 16.53
C THR A 227 -20.88 -33.71 15.16
N VAL A 228 -20.95 -32.85 14.13
CA VAL A 228 -20.55 -33.15 12.76
C VAL A 228 -19.50 -32.13 12.33
N LEU A 229 -18.40 -32.61 11.75
CA LEU A 229 -17.32 -31.75 11.26
C LEU A 229 -17.27 -31.77 9.72
N PRO A 230 -17.40 -30.62 9.04
CA PRO A 230 -17.27 -30.56 7.59
C PRO A 230 -15.82 -30.79 7.13
N VAL A 231 -15.67 -31.45 6.00
CA VAL A 231 -14.40 -31.68 5.31
C VAL A 231 -14.37 -30.84 4.04
N ILE A 232 -13.37 -29.95 3.97
CA ILE A 232 -13.18 -29.06 2.83
C ILE A 232 -12.87 -29.86 1.55
N PRO A 233 -13.36 -29.41 0.38
CA PRO A 233 -13.08 -30.04 -0.92
C PRO A 233 -11.58 -30.31 -1.17
N PRO A 234 -11.23 -31.43 -1.81
CA PRO A 234 -9.83 -31.86 -2.00
C PRO A 234 -9.00 -30.91 -2.85
N ASP A 235 -9.59 -30.22 -3.83
CA ASP A 235 -8.85 -29.29 -4.70
C ASP A 235 -8.41 -28.02 -3.96
N LEU A 236 -8.98 -27.73 -2.79
CA LEU A 236 -8.52 -26.67 -1.90
C LEU A 236 -7.38 -27.14 -0.98
N ARG A 237 -7.09 -28.44 -0.95
CA ARG A 237 -6.03 -29.10 -0.17
C ARG A 237 -5.32 -30.18 -1.01
N PRO A 238 -4.78 -29.84 -2.19
CA PRO A 238 -4.30 -30.82 -3.17
C PRO A 238 -3.08 -31.61 -2.67
N LEU A 239 -2.87 -32.78 -3.26
CA LEU A 239 -1.59 -33.50 -3.23
C LEU A 239 -0.87 -33.17 -4.53
N LEU A 240 0.25 -32.44 -4.43
CA LEU A 240 1.02 -32.03 -5.59
C LEU A 240 2.09 -33.11 -5.89
N PRO A 241 2.05 -33.76 -7.05
CA PRO A 241 3.15 -34.64 -7.46
C PRO A 241 4.40 -33.79 -7.70
N LEU A 242 5.52 -34.21 -7.12
CA LEU A 242 6.84 -33.65 -7.35
C LEU A 242 7.63 -34.59 -8.28
N GLU A 243 8.67 -34.06 -8.92
CA GLU A 243 9.63 -34.85 -9.68
C GLU A 243 10.25 -35.95 -8.79
N GLY A 244 10.39 -37.16 -9.34
CA GLY A 244 10.89 -38.33 -8.60
C GLY A 244 9.83 -39.11 -7.80
N GLY A 245 8.54 -38.96 -8.12
CA GLY A 245 7.46 -39.79 -7.56
C GLY A 245 7.09 -39.46 -6.11
N ARG A 246 7.60 -38.33 -5.58
CA ARG A 246 7.23 -37.81 -4.25
C ARG A 246 5.95 -36.98 -4.35
N PHE A 247 5.21 -36.88 -3.26
CA PHE A 247 4.03 -36.01 -3.17
C PHE A 247 4.23 -34.96 -2.08
N ALA A 248 4.00 -33.70 -2.42
CA ALA A 248 3.84 -32.64 -1.44
C ALA A 248 2.38 -32.60 -0.99
N SER A 249 2.14 -32.87 0.30
CA SER A 249 0.83 -32.73 0.91
C SER A 249 0.68 -31.36 1.57
N VAL A 250 -0.49 -30.76 1.43
CA VAL A 250 -0.88 -29.59 2.22
C VAL A 250 -1.07 -30.01 3.69
N ASP A 251 -0.57 -29.19 4.62
CA ASP A 251 -0.61 -29.41 6.08
C ASP A 251 -2.02 -29.79 6.61
N LEU A 252 -3.09 -29.24 6.01
CA LEU A 252 -4.48 -29.57 6.36
C LEU A 252 -4.81 -31.07 6.25
N ASN A 253 -4.26 -31.76 5.26
CA ASN A 253 -4.52 -33.19 5.11
C ASN A 253 -3.99 -33.98 6.31
N ASP A 254 -2.84 -33.60 6.87
CA ASP A 254 -2.29 -34.26 8.05
C ASP A 254 -3.13 -34.00 9.31
N LEU A 255 -3.68 -32.79 9.44
CA LEU A 255 -4.61 -32.44 10.52
C LEU A 255 -5.93 -33.24 10.40
N TYR A 256 -6.52 -33.32 9.20
CA TYR A 256 -7.71 -34.15 8.96
C TYR A 256 -7.45 -35.63 9.22
N ARG A 257 -6.30 -36.16 8.80
CA ARG A 257 -5.88 -37.54 9.06
C ARG A 257 -5.83 -37.84 10.56
N ARG A 258 -5.28 -36.92 11.37
CA ARG A 258 -5.26 -37.06 12.83
C ARG A 258 -6.68 -37.12 13.40
N VAL A 259 -7.57 -36.21 12.99
CA VAL A 259 -8.97 -36.21 13.45
C VAL A 259 -9.67 -37.52 13.12
N ILE A 260 -9.59 -37.99 11.88
CA ILE A 260 -10.25 -39.23 11.44
C ILE A 260 -9.69 -40.45 12.20
N ASN A 261 -8.37 -40.55 12.35
CA ASN A 261 -7.74 -41.66 13.06
C ASN A 261 -8.16 -41.71 14.53
N ARG A 262 -8.19 -40.55 15.22
CA ARG A 262 -8.64 -40.44 16.61
C ARG A 262 -10.12 -40.77 16.76
N ASN A 263 -10.95 -40.24 15.86
CA ASN A 263 -12.39 -40.49 15.86
C ASN A 263 -12.70 -41.98 15.65
N ASN A 264 -12.04 -42.63 14.69
CA ASN A 264 -12.22 -44.07 14.44
C ASN A 264 -11.71 -44.93 15.59
N ARG A 265 -10.61 -44.54 16.23
CA ARG A 265 -10.10 -45.22 17.43
C ARG A 265 -11.10 -45.11 18.58
N LEU A 266 -11.68 -43.93 18.80
CA LEU A 266 -12.72 -43.72 19.81
C LEU A 266 -13.98 -44.56 19.52
N LYS A 267 -14.46 -44.61 18.26
CA LYS A 267 -15.59 -45.48 17.87
C LYS A 267 -15.32 -46.95 18.20
N LYS A 268 -14.10 -47.44 17.94
CA LYS A 268 -13.69 -48.81 18.28
C LYS A 268 -13.65 -49.05 19.80
N LEU A 269 -13.12 -48.10 20.57
CA LEU A 269 -13.06 -48.22 22.03
C LEU A 269 -14.46 -48.23 22.66
N ILE A 270 -15.39 -47.43 22.15
CA ILE A 270 -16.80 -47.44 22.57
C ILE A 270 -17.44 -48.79 22.23
N ALA A 271 -17.22 -49.32 21.02
CA ALA A 271 -17.77 -50.62 20.62
C ALA A 271 -17.26 -51.80 21.47
N VAL A 272 -16.04 -51.70 22.00
CA VAL A 272 -15.42 -52.73 22.85
C VAL A 272 -15.74 -52.50 24.34
N ASN A 273 -16.51 -51.47 24.71
CA ASN A 273 -16.77 -51.07 26.09
C ASN A 273 -15.47 -50.93 26.91
N ALA A 274 -14.49 -50.21 26.34
CA ALA A 274 -13.21 -49.96 27.02
C ALA A 274 -13.40 -49.13 28.31
N PRO A 275 -12.46 -49.22 29.29
CA PRO A 275 -12.54 -48.47 30.53
C PRO A 275 -12.63 -46.95 30.33
N ASP A 276 -13.32 -46.27 31.24
CA ASP A 276 -13.62 -44.83 31.16
C ASP A 276 -12.37 -43.94 31.02
N ILE A 277 -11.27 -44.30 31.67
CA ILE A 277 -10.00 -43.56 31.60
C ILE A 277 -9.47 -43.54 30.15
N MET A 278 -9.57 -44.68 29.46
CA MET A 278 -9.15 -44.77 28.05
C MET A 278 -10.08 -43.98 27.14
N LEU A 279 -11.39 -44.04 27.37
CA LEU A 279 -12.37 -43.27 26.62
C LEU A 279 -12.16 -41.77 26.81
N GLN A 280 -11.91 -41.30 28.03
CA GLN A 280 -11.66 -39.89 28.33
C GLN A 280 -10.38 -39.39 27.70
N ASN A 281 -9.30 -40.17 27.77
CA ASN A 281 -8.06 -39.80 27.10
C ASN A 281 -8.27 -39.68 25.59
N GLU A 282 -8.97 -40.61 24.95
CA GLU A 282 -9.20 -40.54 23.49
C GLU A 282 -10.18 -39.41 23.12
N LYS A 283 -11.20 -39.11 23.95
CA LYS A 283 -12.06 -37.92 23.79
C LYS A 283 -11.26 -36.62 23.90
N ARG A 284 -10.34 -36.51 24.86
CA ARG A 284 -9.41 -35.37 25.00
C ARG A 284 -8.51 -35.24 23.76
N MET A 285 -7.92 -36.34 23.30
CA MET A 285 -7.07 -36.33 22.09
C MET A 285 -7.84 -35.96 20.83
N LEU A 286 -9.13 -36.34 20.73
CA LEU A 286 -10.01 -35.92 19.64
C LEU A 286 -10.28 -34.42 19.69
N GLN A 287 -10.62 -33.87 20.87
CA GLN A 287 -10.77 -32.44 21.08
C GLN A 287 -9.50 -31.69 20.66
N GLU A 288 -8.33 -32.15 21.08
CA GLU A 288 -7.06 -31.56 20.69
C GLU A 288 -6.79 -31.63 19.17
N ALA A 289 -7.16 -32.72 18.52
CA ALA A 289 -6.98 -32.87 17.07
C ALA A 289 -7.88 -31.90 16.28
N VAL A 290 -9.13 -31.74 16.69
CA VAL A 290 -10.07 -30.79 16.07
C VAL A 290 -9.66 -29.35 16.36
N ASP A 291 -9.22 -29.06 17.58
CA ASP A 291 -8.66 -27.75 17.95
C ASP A 291 -7.51 -27.38 17.00
N ALA A 292 -6.57 -28.28 16.76
CA ALA A 292 -5.42 -28.01 15.88
C ALA A 292 -5.81 -27.89 14.39
N LEU A 293 -6.87 -28.56 13.95
CA LEU A 293 -7.41 -28.40 12.59
C LEU A 293 -7.99 -27.00 12.39
N LEU A 294 -8.80 -26.54 13.35
CA LEU A 294 -9.46 -25.24 13.28
C LEU A 294 -8.49 -24.09 13.54
N ASP A 295 -7.70 -24.19 14.62
CA ASP A 295 -6.76 -23.17 15.05
C ASP A 295 -5.59 -23.76 15.85
N ASN A 296 -4.45 -23.93 15.18
CA ASN A 296 -3.23 -24.44 15.80
C ASN A 296 -2.40 -23.34 16.49
N SER A 297 -2.70 -22.06 16.20
CA SER A 297 -1.87 -20.92 16.62
C SER A 297 -2.10 -20.51 18.07
N HIS A 298 -3.32 -20.65 18.57
CA HIS A 298 -3.70 -20.31 19.94
C HIS A 298 -3.43 -21.42 20.97
N LYS A 299 -2.78 -22.52 20.55
CA LYS A 299 -2.31 -23.56 21.47
C LYS A 299 -0.97 -23.17 22.08
N THR A 300 -0.77 -23.51 23.35
CA THR A 300 0.52 -23.39 24.04
C THR A 300 1.61 -24.21 23.35
N HIS A 301 1.26 -25.43 22.92
CA HIS A 301 2.12 -26.29 22.12
C HIS A 301 1.44 -26.62 20.80
N PRO A 302 1.82 -25.93 19.70
CA PRO A 302 1.25 -26.22 18.39
C PRO A 302 1.71 -27.59 17.90
N ILE A 303 0.86 -28.23 17.11
CA ILE A 303 1.23 -29.49 16.46
C ILE A 303 2.27 -29.21 15.38
N ILE A 304 3.40 -29.88 15.50
CA ILE A 304 4.55 -29.78 14.59
C ILE A 304 4.49 -30.92 13.56
N GLY A 305 4.82 -30.59 12.31
CA GLY A 305 4.96 -31.56 11.21
C GLY A 305 6.38 -32.13 11.09
N SER A 306 6.63 -32.96 10.07
CA SER A 306 7.94 -33.61 9.86
C SER A 306 9.13 -32.65 9.69
N HIS A 307 8.87 -31.38 9.36
CA HIS A 307 9.90 -30.35 9.14
C HIS A 307 10.11 -29.40 10.33
N ASN A 308 9.78 -29.82 11.56
CA ASN A 308 9.89 -29.00 12.78
C ASN A 308 9.17 -27.62 12.72
N ARG A 309 8.25 -27.45 11.75
CA ARG A 309 7.38 -26.28 11.63
C ARG A 309 5.98 -26.59 12.15
N PRO A 310 5.27 -25.64 12.78
CA PRO A 310 3.87 -25.82 13.12
C PRO A 310 3.04 -25.99 11.85
N LEU A 311 2.12 -26.96 11.86
CA LEU A 311 1.21 -27.17 10.74
C LEU A 311 0.23 -26.00 10.63
N ARG A 312 -0.03 -25.54 9.39
CA ARG A 312 -1.01 -24.47 9.14
C ARG A 312 -2.45 -24.98 9.31
N SER A 313 -3.19 -24.34 10.20
CA SER A 313 -4.61 -24.60 10.44
C SER A 313 -5.52 -23.83 9.47
N LEU A 314 -6.83 -24.07 9.53
CA LEU A 314 -7.82 -23.34 8.74
C LEU A 314 -7.81 -21.84 9.04
N SER A 315 -7.66 -21.47 10.31
CA SER A 315 -7.56 -20.06 10.73
C SER A 315 -6.32 -19.37 10.16
N ASP A 316 -5.18 -20.06 10.12
CA ASP A 316 -3.92 -19.53 9.61
C ASP A 316 -3.95 -19.29 8.10
N ILE A 317 -4.71 -20.09 7.35
CA ILE A 317 -4.89 -19.92 5.90
C ILE A 317 -5.68 -18.64 5.60
N LEU A 318 -6.57 -18.22 6.49
CA LEU A 318 -7.34 -17.00 6.33
C LEU A 318 -6.58 -15.76 6.82
N ARG A 319 -5.87 -15.87 7.95
CA ARG A 319 -5.23 -14.74 8.65
C ARG A 319 -3.79 -14.48 8.20
N GLY A 320 -3.27 -13.31 8.56
CA GLY A 320 -1.88 -12.93 8.32
C GLY A 320 -1.58 -12.33 6.93
N LYS A 321 -0.31 -11.97 6.69
CA LYS A 321 0.12 -11.37 5.41
C LYS A 321 0.03 -12.36 4.24
N GLN A 322 0.36 -13.62 4.49
CA GLN A 322 0.23 -14.72 3.52
C GLN A 322 -1.17 -15.39 3.55
N GLY A 323 -2.10 -14.86 4.36
CA GLY A 323 -3.47 -15.35 4.41
C GLY A 323 -4.26 -14.95 3.18
N ARG A 324 -5.33 -15.69 2.87
CA ARG A 324 -6.15 -15.51 1.67
C ARG A 324 -6.70 -14.08 1.52
N PHE A 325 -7.13 -13.45 2.62
CA PHE A 325 -7.70 -12.10 2.56
C PHE A 325 -6.71 -11.05 2.06
N ARG A 326 -5.45 -11.09 2.50
CA ARG A 326 -4.44 -10.10 2.11
C ARG A 326 -3.73 -10.47 0.83
N GLN A 327 -3.32 -11.73 0.69
CA GLN A 327 -2.45 -12.14 -0.42
C GLN A 327 -3.20 -12.42 -1.71
N ASN A 328 -4.42 -12.99 -1.64
CA ASN A 328 -5.12 -13.53 -2.83
C ASN A 328 -6.37 -12.73 -3.21
N LEU A 329 -7.07 -12.14 -2.22
CA LEU A 329 -8.25 -11.33 -2.50
C LEU A 329 -7.87 -9.90 -2.91
N LEU A 330 -6.97 -9.26 -2.16
CA LEU A 330 -6.46 -7.92 -2.47
C LEU A 330 -5.27 -7.97 -3.45
N GLY A 331 -4.33 -8.89 -3.22
CA GLY A 331 -3.26 -9.17 -4.16
C GLY A 331 -3.73 -10.16 -5.23
N LYS A 332 -3.82 -9.73 -6.48
CA LYS A 332 -4.06 -10.64 -7.61
C LYS A 332 -2.99 -10.44 -8.66
N ARG A 333 -2.51 -11.56 -9.19
CA ARG A 333 -1.78 -11.52 -10.46
C ARG A 333 -2.81 -11.33 -11.56
N VAL A 334 -2.50 -10.43 -12.48
CA VAL A 334 -3.42 -10.01 -13.54
C VAL A 334 -2.75 -10.32 -14.87
N ASP A 335 -3.51 -10.93 -15.78
CA ASP A 335 -3.08 -11.16 -17.17
C ASP A 335 -3.03 -9.83 -17.93
N TYR A 336 -2.51 -9.83 -19.17
CA TYR A 336 -2.35 -8.59 -19.96
C TYR A 336 -1.53 -7.51 -19.23
N SER A 337 -0.49 -7.96 -18.53
CA SER A 337 0.47 -7.10 -17.86
C SER A 337 1.90 -7.49 -18.24
N GLY A 338 2.79 -6.51 -18.18
CA GLY A 338 4.22 -6.67 -18.47
C GLY A 338 5.05 -5.81 -17.52
N ARG A 339 6.36 -6.02 -17.51
CA ARG A 339 7.31 -5.17 -16.78
C ARG A 339 8.61 -5.07 -17.55
N SER A 340 9.17 -3.88 -17.62
CA SER A 340 10.54 -3.67 -18.10
C SER A 340 11.19 -2.48 -17.40
N VAL A 341 12.49 -2.34 -17.62
CA VAL A 341 13.29 -1.19 -17.20
C VAL A 341 12.81 0.06 -17.94
N ILE A 342 12.77 1.19 -17.24
CA ILE A 342 12.44 2.48 -17.84
C ILE A 342 13.70 3.20 -18.31
N VAL A 343 13.59 3.87 -19.45
CA VAL A 343 14.63 4.76 -19.98
C VAL A 343 14.00 6.08 -20.41
N VAL A 344 14.84 7.08 -20.62
CA VAL A 344 14.38 8.42 -20.97
C VAL A 344 13.88 8.47 -22.43
N GLY A 345 12.69 9.04 -22.63
CA GLY A 345 12.15 9.37 -23.95
C GLY A 345 11.96 10.87 -24.09
N PRO A 346 13.01 11.66 -24.41
CA PRO A 346 12.94 13.12 -24.38
C PRO A 346 12.04 13.72 -25.47
N ASN A 347 11.82 12.98 -26.55
CA ASN A 347 10.99 13.39 -27.69
C ASN A 347 9.50 13.02 -27.52
N LEU A 348 9.16 12.26 -26.48
CA LEU A 348 7.78 11.86 -26.20
C LEU A 348 7.02 13.01 -25.56
N LYS A 349 5.74 13.14 -25.92
CA LYS A 349 4.83 14.06 -25.24
C LYS A 349 4.50 13.58 -23.84
N LEU A 350 3.97 14.48 -23.01
CA LEU A 350 3.58 14.16 -21.64
C LEU A 350 2.61 12.96 -21.55
N ASP A 351 1.69 12.80 -22.52
CA ASP A 351 0.69 11.73 -22.58
C ASP A 351 1.08 10.50 -23.39
N GLU A 352 2.34 10.41 -23.84
CA GLU A 352 2.86 9.30 -24.60
C GLU A 352 3.87 8.48 -23.78
N CYS A 353 3.93 7.18 -24.05
CA CYS A 353 4.99 6.32 -23.55
C CYS A 353 5.50 5.40 -24.65
N GLY A 354 6.81 5.18 -24.70
CA GLY A 354 7.41 4.21 -25.61
C GLY A 354 7.22 2.79 -25.07
N VAL A 355 6.53 1.94 -25.83
CA VAL A 355 6.33 0.52 -25.51
C VAL A 355 7.16 -0.35 -26.46
N PRO A 356 8.01 -1.24 -25.93
CA PRO A 356 8.76 -2.20 -26.73
C PRO A 356 7.86 -3.00 -27.68
N LYS A 357 8.27 -3.14 -28.93
CA LYS A 357 7.57 -3.95 -29.95
C LYS A 357 7.28 -5.38 -29.49
N SER A 358 8.24 -6.05 -28.85
CA SER A 358 8.09 -7.41 -28.32
C SER A 358 7.01 -7.50 -27.23
N MET A 359 6.98 -6.51 -26.34
CA MET A 359 6.00 -6.42 -25.26
C MET A 359 4.60 -6.10 -25.81
N ALA A 360 4.49 -5.16 -26.74
CA ALA A 360 3.23 -4.82 -27.38
C ALA A 360 2.63 -6.03 -28.11
N LEU A 361 3.45 -6.80 -28.83
CA LEU A 361 3.01 -8.00 -29.55
C LEU A 361 2.35 -9.03 -28.63
N GLU A 362 2.90 -9.28 -27.43
CA GLU A 362 2.30 -10.22 -26.47
C GLU A 362 1.08 -9.63 -25.73
N LEU A 363 1.09 -8.35 -25.37
CA LEU A 363 -0.04 -7.69 -24.70
C LEU A 363 -1.27 -7.61 -25.60
N PHE A 364 -1.08 -7.26 -26.87
CA PHE A 364 -2.15 -7.04 -27.84
C PHE A 364 -2.47 -8.29 -28.67
N LYS A 365 -1.86 -9.45 -28.36
CA LYS A 365 -1.94 -10.67 -29.16
C LYS A 365 -3.37 -11.06 -29.57
N PRO A 366 -4.38 -11.11 -28.68
CA PRO A 366 -5.74 -11.49 -29.09
C PRO A 366 -6.41 -10.47 -30.01
N PHE A 367 -6.15 -9.17 -29.79
CA PHE A 367 -6.67 -8.08 -30.62
C PHE A 367 -6.04 -8.11 -32.00
N LEU A 368 -4.72 -8.27 -32.06
CA LEU A 368 -3.99 -8.40 -33.31
C LEU A 368 -4.44 -9.62 -34.12
N MET A 369 -4.74 -10.75 -33.46
CA MET A 369 -5.27 -11.94 -34.13
C MET A 369 -6.62 -11.67 -34.80
N HIS A 370 -7.48 -10.86 -34.16
CA HIS A 370 -8.79 -10.48 -34.71
C HIS A 370 -8.64 -9.50 -35.87
N ASP A 371 -7.82 -8.45 -35.70
CA ASP A 371 -7.59 -7.44 -36.73
C ASP A 371 -6.95 -8.02 -38.00
N LEU A 372 -6.07 -9.02 -37.87
CA LEU A 372 -5.49 -9.73 -39.01
C LEU A 372 -6.52 -10.56 -39.80
N GLU A 373 -7.51 -11.13 -39.10
CA GLU A 373 -8.62 -11.87 -39.71
C GLU A 373 -9.59 -10.90 -40.39
N GLU A 374 -9.96 -9.80 -39.72
CA GLU A 374 -10.86 -8.77 -40.25
C GLU A 374 -10.30 -8.08 -41.51
N ARG A 375 -8.99 -7.81 -41.53
CA ARG A 375 -8.30 -7.23 -42.71
C ARG A 375 -8.05 -8.27 -43.82
N GLY A 376 -8.43 -9.53 -43.64
CA GLY A 376 -8.25 -10.61 -44.63
C GLY A 376 -6.78 -11.05 -44.83
N ILE A 377 -5.88 -10.65 -43.94
CA ILE A 377 -4.45 -11.03 -43.99
C ILE A 377 -4.27 -12.47 -43.49
N ALA A 378 -5.05 -12.84 -42.47
CA ALA A 378 -5.11 -14.20 -41.95
C ALA A 378 -6.46 -14.84 -42.28
N VAL A 379 -6.44 -16.09 -42.77
CA VAL A 379 -7.67 -16.82 -43.12
C VAL A 379 -8.47 -17.23 -41.89
N ASN A 380 -7.80 -17.61 -40.80
CA ASN A 380 -8.38 -18.11 -39.55
C ASN A 380 -7.51 -17.69 -38.36
N LEU A 381 -8.08 -17.63 -37.15
CA LEU A 381 -7.34 -17.36 -35.89
C LEU A 381 -6.08 -18.23 -35.68
N ARG A 382 -6.09 -19.51 -36.04
CA ARG A 382 -4.88 -20.35 -35.93
C ARG A 382 -3.76 -19.90 -36.85
N ASN A 383 -4.10 -19.47 -38.07
CA ASN A 383 -3.14 -18.92 -39.02
C ASN A 383 -2.63 -17.57 -38.51
N ALA A 384 -3.52 -16.70 -38.02
CA ALA A 384 -3.12 -15.43 -37.40
C ALA A 384 -2.10 -15.62 -36.26
N LYS A 385 -2.34 -16.60 -35.37
CA LYS A 385 -1.40 -16.96 -34.30
C LYS A 385 -0.04 -17.38 -34.86
N TRP A 386 -0.03 -18.26 -35.88
CA TRP A 386 1.20 -18.72 -36.53
C TRP A 386 1.96 -17.56 -37.21
N MET A 387 1.25 -16.63 -37.86
CA MET A 387 1.84 -15.44 -38.47
C MET A 387 2.48 -14.52 -37.42
N ILE A 388 1.83 -14.32 -36.27
CA ILE A 388 2.36 -13.50 -35.17
C ILE A 388 3.63 -14.15 -34.58
N GLU A 389 3.62 -15.46 -34.34
CA GLU A 389 4.80 -16.18 -33.83
C GLU A 389 5.98 -16.13 -34.81
N ARG A 390 5.71 -16.11 -36.11
CA ARG A 390 6.73 -15.95 -37.16
C ARG A 390 7.22 -14.50 -37.29
N ALA A 391 6.35 -13.50 -37.08
CA ALA A 391 6.70 -12.09 -37.16
C ALA A 391 7.79 -11.66 -36.14
N VAL A 392 7.94 -12.38 -35.03
CA VAL A 392 9.05 -12.20 -34.09
C VAL A 392 10.42 -12.42 -34.76
N LYS A 393 10.48 -13.25 -35.81
CA LYS A 393 11.71 -13.58 -36.56
C LYS A 393 11.89 -12.76 -37.85
N GLU A 394 10.82 -12.14 -38.36
CA GLU A 394 10.79 -11.40 -39.63
C GLU A 394 10.36 -9.94 -39.39
N PRO A 395 11.29 -8.96 -39.40
CA PRO A 395 10.98 -7.56 -39.11
C PRO A 395 10.08 -6.85 -40.14
N ASP A 396 10.03 -7.32 -41.40
CA ASP A 396 9.27 -6.69 -42.49
C ASP A 396 7.85 -7.28 -42.70
N SER A 397 7.31 -7.90 -41.66
CA SER A 397 5.96 -8.49 -41.73
C SER A 397 4.86 -7.42 -41.71
N ASN A 398 3.82 -7.60 -42.53
CA ASN A 398 2.59 -6.78 -42.50
C ASN A 398 1.97 -6.70 -41.10
N VAL A 399 2.27 -7.67 -40.23
CA VAL A 399 1.83 -7.73 -38.82
C VAL A 399 2.24 -6.48 -38.03
N TRP A 400 3.45 -5.92 -38.27
CA TRP A 400 3.91 -4.73 -37.53
C TRP A 400 3.14 -3.47 -37.89
N LYS A 401 2.72 -3.35 -39.16
CA LYS A 401 1.86 -2.24 -39.63
C LYS A 401 0.48 -2.32 -38.98
N VAL A 402 -0.10 -3.53 -38.96
CA VAL A 402 -1.39 -3.76 -38.29
C VAL A 402 -1.29 -3.47 -36.80
N LEU A 403 -0.24 -3.95 -36.13
CA LEU A 403 0.00 -3.67 -34.71
C LEU A 403 0.10 -2.16 -34.44
N ALA A 404 0.82 -1.41 -35.27
CA ALA A 404 0.95 0.04 -35.11
C ALA A 404 -0.39 0.78 -35.27
N ASP A 405 -1.31 0.26 -36.08
CA ASP A 405 -2.66 0.80 -36.20
C ASP A 405 -3.51 0.43 -34.99
N THR A 406 -3.54 -0.84 -34.60
CA THR A 406 -4.30 -1.33 -33.42
C THR A 406 -3.91 -0.56 -32.16
N VAL A 407 -2.61 -0.33 -31.95
CA VAL A 407 -2.08 0.26 -30.72
C VAL A 407 -2.50 1.73 -30.54
N LYS A 408 -2.72 2.49 -31.62
CA LYS A 408 -3.08 3.92 -31.57
C LYS A 408 -4.42 4.18 -30.88
N ASP A 409 -5.36 3.24 -30.98
CA ASP A 409 -6.70 3.41 -30.43
C ASP A 409 -6.79 3.12 -28.92
N TYR A 410 -5.73 2.54 -28.34
CA TYR A 410 -5.71 2.09 -26.96
C TYR A 410 -4.87 3.01 -26.07
N VAL A 411 -5.11 2.91 -24.77
CA VAL A 411 -4.27 3.50 -23.72
C VAL A 411 -3.72 2.38 -22.85
N VAL A 412 -2.54 2.58 -22.29
CA VAL A 412 -1.88 1.64 -21.39
C VAL A 412 -1.66 2.30 -20.03
N LEU A 413 -1.72 1.51 -18.95
CA LEU A 413 -1.47 1.98 -17.60
C LEU A 413 -0.05 1.65 -17.19
N LEU A 414 0.74 2.66 -16.83
CA LEU A 414 2.05 2.48 -16.20
C LEU A 414 1.92 2.62 -14.69
N ASN A 415 2.59 1.73 -13.96
CA ASN A 415 2.65 1.73 -12.50
C ASN A 415 4.09 1.47 -12.03
N ARG A 416 4.55 2.28 -11.07
CA ARG A 416 5.82 2.06 -10.36
C ARG A 416 5.56 1.57 -8.94
N ALA A 417 6.27 0.52 -8.54
CA ALA A 417 6.29 0.07 -7.16
C ALA A 417 7.40 0.80 -6.38
N PRO A 418 7.15 1.31 -5.17
CA PRO A 418 5.89 1.29 -4.42
C PRO A 418 4.89 2.38 -4.85
N THR A 419 3.61 2.02 -4.95
CA THR A 419 2.51 2.95 -5.27
C THR A 419 2.10 3.72 -4.02
N LEU A 420 2.58 4.96 -3.85
CA LEU A 420 2.32 5.78 -2.65
C LEU A 420 1.05 6.63 -2.74
N HIS A 421 0.68 7.04 -3.95
CA HIS A 421 -0.48 7.89 -4.21
C HIS A 421 -1.07 7.59 -5.59
N ARG A 422 -2.26 8.12 -5.89
CA ARG A 422 -2.95 7.84 -7.15
C ARG A 422 -2.12 8.14 -8.41
N MET A 423 -1.24 9.15 -8.35
CA MET A 423 -0.42 9.58 -9.49
C MET A 423 0.73 8.61 -9.83
N SER A 424 0.94 7.59 -9.00
CA SER A 424 1.90 6.52 -9.28
C SER A 424 1.33 5.48 -10.25
N ILE A 425 0.07 5.65 -10.67
CA ILE A 425 -0.56 4.92 -11.78
C ILE A 425 -1.15 5.98 -12.72
N GLN A 426 -0.69 6.00 -13.97
CA GLN A 426 -1.20 6.92 -14.99
C GLN A 426 -1.40 6.18 -16.31
N ALA A 427 -2.32 6.70 -17.12
CA ALA A 427 -2.55 6.23 -18.47
C ALA A 427 -1.69 7.01 -19.47
N PHE A 428 -1.22 6.31 -20.48
CA PHE A 428 -0.42 6.84 -21.58
C PHE A 428 -0.89 6.26 -22.91
N LYS A 429 -0.65 7.01 -23.98
CA LYS A 429 -0.76 6.53 -25.35
C LYS A 429 0.52 5.76 -25.71
N PRO A 430 0.41 4.48 -26.06
CA PRO A 430 1.57 3.68 -26.44
C PRO A 430 2.13 4.10 -27.80
N VAL A 431 3.42 4.41 -27.85
CA VAL A 431 4.21 4.61 -29.08
C VAL A 431 5.15 3.42 -29.22
N LEU A 432 5.13 2.72 -30.35
CA LEU A 432 6.00 1.56 -30.55
C LEU A 432 7.46 2.01 -30.68
N VAL A 433 8.33 1.44 -29.84
CA VAL A 433 9.78 1.72 -29.86
C VAL A 433 10.58 0.44 -30.10
N ASP A 434 11.75 0.61 -30.69
CA ASP A 434 12.74 -0.45 -30.83
C ASP A 434 13.50 -0.66 -29.51
N GLY A 435 13.86 -1.91 -29.22
CA GLY A 435 14.49 -2.33 -27.96
C GLY A 435 13.51 -2.99 -26.98
N GLU A 436 13.96 -3.20 -25.75
CA GLU A 436 13.21 -3.91 -24.70
C GLU A 436 12.79 -3.03 -23.51
N ALA A 437 13.21 -1.75 -23.50
CA ALA A 437 12.96 -0.82 -22.41
C ALA A 437 11.74 0.08 -22.68
N ILE A 438 11.01 0.43 -21.62
CA ILE A 438 9.89 1.36 -21.69
C ILE A 438 10.45 2.79 -21.68
N GLN A 439 10.01 3.63 -22.61
CA GLN A 439 10.39 5.05 -22.62
C GLN A 439 9.30 5.90 -21.97
N ILE A 440 9.70 6.83 -21.10
CA ILE A 440 8.78 7.80 -20.48
C ILE A 440 9.35 9.21 -20.60
N SER A 441 8.46 10.21 -20.62
CA SER A 441 8.86 11.61 -20.54
C SER A 441 9.48 11.91 -19.16
N PRO A 442 10.60 12.67 -19.09
CA PRO A 442 11.17 13.16 -17.84
C PRO A 442 10.17 13.90 -16.92
N LEU A 443 9.14 14.54 -17.50
CA LEU A 443 8.14 15.31 -16.75
C LEU A 443 7.24 14.44 -15.86
N VAL A 444 7.12 13.15 -16.17
CA VAL A 444 6.33 12.20 -15.36
C VAL A 444 7.18 11.48 -14.30
N CYS A 445 8.51 11.62 -14.31
CA CYS A 445 9.37 11.02 -13.30
C CYS A 445 9.04 11.51 -11.86
N PRO A 446 8.80 12.81 -11.59
CA PRO A 446 8.44 13.29 -10.26
C PRO A 446 7.18 12.63 -9.65
N PRO A 447 6.03 12.52 -10.34
CA PRO A 447 4.88 11.80 -9.77
C PRO A 447 5.15 10.30 -9.60
N PHE A 448 5.91 9.63 -10.48
CA PHE A 448 6.28 8.23 -10.20
C PHE A 448 7.36 8.08 -9.13
N ASN A 449 7.98 9.18 -8.69
CA ASN A 449 9.21 9.22 -7.89
C ASN A 449 10.30 8.33 -8.50
N ALA A 450 10.38 8.30 -9.84
CA ALA A 450 11.21 7.38 -10.61
C ALA A 450 12.51 8.04 -11.08
N ASP A 451 13.55 7.23 -11.17
CA ASP A 451 14.85 7.56 -11.75
C ASP A 451 15.22 6.55 -12.85
N PHE A 452 16.31 6.82 -13.57
CA PHE A 452 16.75 6.01 -14.72
C PHE A 452 18.00 5.19 -14.38
N ASP A 453 18.11 4.68 -13.15
CA ASP A 453 19.27 3.91 -12.64
C ASP A 453 19.06 2.38 -12.70
N GLY A 454 17.95 1.92 -13.29
CA GLY A 454 17.56 0.51 -13.36
C GLY A 454 16.15 0.22 -12.84
N ASP A 455 15.43 1.27 -12.42
CA ASP A 455 14.02 1.22 -12.09
C ASP A 455 13.17 0.51 -13.15
N GLN A 456 12.13 -0.17 -12.68
CA GLN A 456 11.22 -0.93 -13.53
C GLN A 456 9.77 -0.48 -13.31
N MET A 457 9.02 -0.37 -14.40
CA MET A 457 7.58 -0.08 -14.36
C MET A 457 6.78 -1.25 -14.92
N ALA A 458 5.61 -1.48 -14.31
CA ALA A 458 4.64 -2.45 -14.80
C ALA A 458 3.65 -1.76 -15.74
N ILE A 459 3.41 -2.36 -16.89
CA ILE A 459 2.40 -1.94 -17.86
C ILE A 459 1.16 -2.84 -17.75
N HIS A 460 -0.03 -2.27 -17.88
CA HIS A 460 -1.29 -3.01 -17.91
C HIS A 460 -2.16 -2.50 -19.06
N LEU A 461 -2.86 -3.41 -19.74
CA LEU A 461 -3.80 -3.08 -20.81
C LEU A 461 -5.25 -3.06 -20.30
N PRO A 462 -5.94 -1.90 -20.28
CA PRO A 462 -7.38 -1.83 -20.01
C PRO A 462 -8.16 -2.52 -21.14
N LEU A 463 -8.91 -3.57 -20.80
CA LEU A 463 -9.60 -4.39 -21.81
C LEU A 463 -11.01 -3.86 -22.12
N SER A 464 -11.83 -3.60 -21.11
CA SER A 464 -13.23 -3.19 -21.31
C SER A 464 -13.33 -1.75 -21.83
N ILE A 465 -14.35 -1.46 -22.63
CA ILE A 465 -14.61 -0.11 -23.16
C ILE A 465 -14.75 0.89 -22.00
N ALA A 466 -15.42 0.50 -20.91
CA ALA A 466 -15.54 1.33 -19.71
C ALA A 466 -14.16 1.66 -19.09
N ALA A 467 -13.28 0.66 -18.94
CA ALA A 467 -11.94 0.87 -18.37
C ALA A 467 -11.04 1.70 -19.29
N GLN A 468 -11.14 1.51 -20.61
CA GLN A 468 -10.42 2.34 -21.58
C GLN A 468 -10.90 3.79 -21.55
N THR A 469 -12.22 4.00 -21.47
CA THR A 469 -12.84 5.33 -21.37
C THR A 469 -12.42 6.02 -20.07
N GLU A 470 -12.54 5.34 -18.93
CA GLU A 470 -12.06 5.82 -17.63
C GLU A 470 -10.58 6.20 -17.69
N SER A 471 -9.75 5.35 -18.29
CA SER A 471 -8.31 5.61 -18.44
C SER A 471 -8.03 6.84 -19.30
N LYS A 472 -8.73 7.01 -20.43
CA LYS A 472 -8.59 8.14 -21.35
C LYS A 472 -9.01 9.48 -20.73
N TYR A 473 -10.11 9.50 -19.98
CA TYR A 473 -10.66 10.76 -19.45
C TYR A 473 -10.16 11.13 -18.05
N LEU A 474 -9.87 10.15 -17.18
CA LEU A 474 -9.50 10.42 -15.78
C LEU A 474 -8.03 10.14 -15.47
N MET A 475 -7.42 9.14 -16.11
CA MET A 475 -6.08 8.67 -15.73
C MET A 475 -4.95 9.15 -16.63
N LEU A 476 -5.26 9.73 -17.80
CA LEU A 476 -4.25 10.22 -18.73
C LEU A 476 -3.32 11.24 -18.06
N SER A 477 -2.02 11.12 -18.27
CA SER A 477 -1.01 11.96 -17.59
C SER A 477 -1.23 13.46 -17.79
N LYS A 478 -1.75 13.90 -18.95
CA LYS A 478 -2.05 15.31 -19.24
C LYS A 478 -3.08 15.95 -18.29
N TYR A 479 -4.00 15.16 -17.74
CA TYR A 479 -4.98 15.63 -16.74
C TYR A 479 -4.44 15.55 -15.31
N ASN A 480 -3.34 14.84 -15.12
CA ASN A 480 -2.73 14.53 -13.84
C ASN A 480 -1.44 15.35 -13.67
N THR A 481 -1.54 16.67 -13.86
CA THR A 481 -0.41 17.60 -13.70
C THR A 481 -0.35 18.26 -12.33
N VAL A 482 -1.42 18.18 -11.54
CA VAL A 482 -1.56 18.82 -10.22
C VAL A 482 -1.63 17.79 -9.10
N SER A 483 -0.95 18.08 -7.98
CA SER A 483 -0.98 17.23 -6.79
C SER A 483 -2.35 17.29 -6.09
N PRO A 484 -3.01 16.13 -5.85
CA PRO A 484 -4.27 16.08 -5.12
C PRO A 484 -4.17 16.55 -3.66
N ALA A 485 -2.96 16.51 -3.07
CA ALA A 485 -2.76 16.84 -1.66
C ALA A 485 -2.74 18.35 -1.39
N HIS A 486 -2.22 19.15 -2.33
CA HIS A 486 -1.91 20.57 -2.10
C HIS A 486 -2.32 21.50 -3.25
N GLY A 487 -2.81 20.97 -4.38
CA GLY A 487 -3.29 21.77 -5.51
C GLY A 487 -2.19 22.52 -6.27
N ARG A 488 -0.91 22.13 -6.10
CA ARG A 488 0.24 22.68 -6.86
C ARG A 488 0.63 21.74 -8.00
N PRO A 489 1.16 22.27 -9.13
CA PRO A 489 1.73 21.44 -10.18
C PRO A 489 2.79 20.47 -9.63
N ILE A 490 2.72 19.20 -10.03
CA ILE A 490 3.66 18.14 -9.66
C ILE A 490 4.50 17.69 -10.86
N THR A 491 3.91 17.66 -12.06
CA THR A 491 4.62 17.44 -13.32
C THR A 491 5.29 18.73 -13.72
N LEU A 492 6.45 18.98 -13.14
CA LEU A 492 7.26 20.15 -13.44
C LEU A 492 8.59 19.70 -14.03
N PRO A 493 9.22 20.52 -14.89
CA PRO A 493 10.59 20.30 -15.28
C PRO A 493 11.48 20.27 -14.03
N VAL A 494 12.46 19.36 -14.05
CA VAL A 494 13.42 19.15 -12.97
C VAL A 494 14.84 19.14 -13.54
N GLN A 495 15.82 19.39 -12.68
CA GLN A 495 17.25 19.23 -12.99
C GLN A 495 17.65 19.99 -14.27
N ASP A 496 18.10 19.29 -15.29
CA ASP A 496 18.73 19.84 -16.50
C ASP A 496 17.84 20.87 -17.19
N VAL A 497 16.55 20.58 -17.37
CA VAL A 497 15.62 21.52 -18.04
C VAL A 497 15.58 22.86 -17.29
N VAL A 498 15.62 22.82 -15.95
CA VAL A 498 15.63 24.02 -15.11
C VAL A 498 16.96 24.75 -15.21
N ALA A 499 18.08 24.03 -15.26
CA ALA A 499 19.40 24.63 -15.47
C ALA A 499 19.49 25.35 -16.82
N GLY A 500 18.91 24.77 -17.89
CA GLY A 500 18.87 25.41 -19.22
C GLY A 500 17.99 26.66 -19.26
N CYS A 501 16.80 26.60 -18.66
CA CYS A 501 15.91 27.76 -18.53
C CYS A 501 16.53 28.86 -17.65
N TYR A 502 17.29 28.49 -16.63
CA TYR A 502 18.02 29.45 -15.81
C TYR A 502 19.17 30.09 -16.60
N TYR A 503 19.95 29.29 -17.32
CA TYR A 503 21.07 29.76 -18.14
C TYR A 503 20.62 30.76 -19.20
N ILE A 504 19.55 30.47 -19.95
CA ILE A 504 19.06 31.37 -21.00
C ILE A 504 18.54 32.71 -20.44
N THR A 505 18.05 32.73 -19.20
CA THR A 505 17.47 33.94 -18.56
C THR A 505 18.43 34.73 -17.68
N LEU A 506 19.67 34.26 -17.55
CA LEU A 506 20.74 34.91 -16.80
C LEU A 506 21.24 36.19 -17.50
N ILE A 507 21.58 37.22 -16.73
CA ILE A 507 22.10 38.49 -17.26
C ILE A 507 23.63 38.46 -17.14
N LYS A 508 24.32 38.76 -18.24
CA LYS A 508 25.77 38.94 -18.28
C LYS A 508 26.08 40.42 -18.42
N HIS A 509 26.76 41.00 -17.43
CA HIS A 509 27.25 42.37 -17.49
C HIS A 509 28.47 42.47 -18.42
N GLY A 510 28.52 43.49 -19.29
CA GLY A 510 29.60 43.68 -20.26
C GLY A 510 29.54 42.74 -21.47
N ALA A 511 28.39 42.13 -21.74
CA ALA A 511 28.19 41.26 -22.90
C ALA A 511 28.05 42.08 -24.21
N LYS A 512 28.34 41.45 -25.35
CA LYS A 512 28.23 42.10 -26.66
C LYS A 512 26.79 42.54 -26.93
N GLY A 513 26.61 43.79 -27.34
CA GLY A 513 25.28 44.35 -27.64
C GLY A 513 24.46 44.77 -26.42
N GLU A 514 25.10 44.99 -25.26
CA GLU A 514 24.46 45.58 -24.08
C GLU A 514 23.87 46.97 -24.40
N GLY A 515 22.59 47.17 -24.03
CA GLY A 515 21.86 48.43 -24.20
C GLY A 515 21.25 48.65 -25.60
N LEU A 516 21.32 47.66 -26.49
CA LEU A 516 20.63 47.71 -27.78
C LEU A 516 19.11 47.59 -27.62
N LYS A 517 18.38 48.19 -28.57
CA LYS A 517 16.91 48.22 -28.60
C LYS A 517 16.40 47.45 -29.80
N PHE A 518 15.40 46.58 -29.58
CA PHE A 518 14.78 45.79 -30.63
C PHE A 518 13.25 45.96 -30.60
N TYR A 519 12.66 45.98 -31.80
CA TYR A 519 11.21 46.11 -31.99
C TYR A 519 10.54 44.78 -32.27
N THR A 520 11.19 43.90 -33.04
CA THR A 520 10.64 42.59 -33.42
C THR A 520 11.57 41.47 -33.00
N VAL A 521 11.00 40.27 -32.83
CA VAL A 521 11.80 39.07 -32.51
C VAL A 521 12.64 38.63 -33.71
N ASP A 522 12.20 38.91 -34.94
CA ASP A 522 12.96 38.58 -36.15
C ASP A 522 14.23 39.44 -36.28
N ASP A 523 14.16 40.74 -35.94
CA ASP A 523 15.35 41.59 -35.86
C ASP A 523 16.34 41.07 -34.81
N LEU A 524 15.81 40.56 -33.69
CA LEU A 524 16.60 39.99 -32.62
C LEU A 524 17.29 38.68 -33.09
N ARG A 525 16.58 37.81 -33.81
CA ARG A 525 17.16 36.59 -34.40
C ARG A 525 18.26 36.91 -35.40
N ALA A 526 18.03 37.87 -36.29
CA ALA A 526 19.06 38.32 -37.24
C ALA A 526 20.31 38.84 -36.50
N ALA A 527 20.13 39.58 -35.41
CA ALA A 527 21.26 40.06 -34.60
C ALA A 527 22.02 38.93 -33.86
N ILE A 528 21.33 37.85 -33.47
CA ILE A 528 21.96 36.64 -32.90
C ILE A 528 22.78 35.93 -33.99
N GLU A 529 22.22 35.76 -35.19
CA GLU A 529 22.89 35.10 -36.32
C GLU A 529 24.15 35.86 -36.76
N GLU A 530 24.09 37.19 -36.81
CA GLU A 530 25.24 38.06 -37.08
C GLU A 530 26.22 38.17 -35.90
N LYS A 531 25.94 37.49 -34.77
CA LYS A 531 26.74 37.51 -33.52
C LYS A 531 26.96 38.93 -32.95
N LYS A 532 26.02 39.84 -33.19
CA LYS A 532 26.02 41.20 -32.63
C LYS A 532 25.55 41.24 -31.18
N VAL A 533 24.72 40.27 -30.77
CA VAL A 533 24.22 40.09 -29.40
C VAL A 533 24.49 38.66 -28.90
N GLU A 534 24.70 38.50 -27.60
CA GLU A 534 24.74 37.18 -26.93
C GLU A 534 23.38 36.89 -26.27
N LEU A 535 23.06 35.62 -26.00
CA LEU A 535 21.79 35.22 -25.36
C LEU A 535 21.56 35.90 -23.99
N ASN A 536 22.64 36.13 -23.26
CA ASN A 536 22.64 36.73 -21.92
C ASN A 536 22.84 38.26 -21.93
N SER A 537 22.91 38.88 -23.12
CA SER A 537 23.08 40.33 -23.24
C SER A 537 21.85 41.08 -22.76
N LYS A 538 22.10 42.17 -22.02
CA LYS A 538 21.07 43.06 -21.50
C LYS A 538 20.57 44.00 -22.60
N ILE A 539 19.27 43.95 -22.90
CA ILE A 539 18.63 44.70 -24.00
C ILE A 539 17.31 45.33 -23.55
N ASP A 540 16.81 46.31 -24.32
CA ASP A 540 15.43 46.80 -24.20
C ASP A 540 14.60 46.27 -25.38
N PHE A 541 13.41 45.72 -25.11
CA PHE A 541 12.56 45.11 -26.14
C PHE A 541 11.15 45.71 -26.13
N TYR A 542 10.58 45.96 -27.31
CA TYR A 542 9.21 46.45 -27.45
C TYR A 542 8.21 45.27 -27.50
N TRP A 543 7.35 45.12 -26.50
CA TRP A 543 6.42 43.99 -26.38
C TRP A 543 4.99 44.48 -26.15
N ASN A 544 4.04 44.07 -26.99
CA ASN A 544 2.59 44.33 -26.87
C ASN A 544 2.22 45.79 -26.50
N GLY A 545 2.89 46.78 -27.09
CA GLY A 545 2.58 48.20 -26.89
C GLY A 545 3.50 48.93 -25.91
N GLU A 546 4.30 48.20 -25.10
CA GLU A 546 5.14 48.77 -24.05
C GLU A 546 6.64 48.45 -24.24
N TRP A 547 7.50 49.36 -23.77
CA TRP A 547 8.95 49.15 -23.71
C TRP A 547 9.33 48.42 -22.43
N ILE A 548 9.80 47.18 -22.57
CA ILE A 548 10.32 46.39 -21.46
C ILE A 548 11.81 46.68 -21.32
N LYS A 549 12.16 47.39 -20.25
CA LYS A 549 13.53 47.75 -19.91
C LYS A 549 14.25 46.61 -19.19
N ASP A 550 15.57 46.59 -19.30
CA ASP A 550 16.44 45.67 -18.56
C ASP A 550 16.08 44.18 -18.76
N THR A 551 15.76 43.76 -19.99
CA THR A 551 15.51 42.36 -20.33
C THR A 551 16.73 41.69 -20.97
N THR A 552 16.64 40.39 -21.29
CA THR A 552 17.68 39.67 -22.02
C THR A 552 17.12 39.08 -23.30
N VAL A 553 18.01 38.86 -24.28
CA VAL A 553 17.69 38.15 -25.53
C VAL A 553 16.99 36.82 -25.21
N GLY A 554 17.54 36.06 -24.27
CA GLY A 554 16.98 34.79 -23.85
C GLY A 554 15.60 34.87 -23.19
N ARG A 555 15.31 35.92 -22.42
CA ARG A 555 13.96 36.14 -21.84
C ARG A 555 12.93 36.47 -22.93
N VAL A 556 13.33 37.19 -23.97
CA VAL A 556 12.45 37.47 -25.11
C VAL A 556 12.09 36.18 -25.85
N LEU A 557 13.08 35.34 -26.16
CA LEU A 557 12.85 34.03 -26.79
C LEU A 557 11.97 33.11 -25.94
N PHE A 558 12.15 33.12 -24.61
CA PHE A 558 11.30 32.35 -23.70
C PHE A 558 9.84 32.83 -23.70
N ASN A 559 9.61 34.14 -23.72
CA ASN A 559 8.26 34.71 -23.78
C ASN A 559 7.59 34.51 -25.14
N GLU A 560 8.36 34.53 -26.23
CA GLU A 560 7.87 34.16 -27.57
C GLU A 560 7.36 32.71 -27.59
N LEU A 561 8.12 31.78 -26.99
CA LEU A 561 7.69 30.39 -26.87
C LEU A 561 6.35 30.29 -26.10
N ILE A 562 6.23 30.99 -24.98
CA ILE A 562 4.96 31.04 -24.22
C ILE A 562 3.82 31.57 -25.10
N GLN A 563 4.03 32.67 -25.81
CA GLN A 563 3.00 33.29 -26.64
C GLN A 563 2.61 32.39 -27.82
N SER A 564 3.56 31.64 -28.40
CA SER A 564 3.29 30.70 -29.50
C SER A 564 2.33 29.58 -29.08
N VAL A 565 2.44 29.10 -27.83
CA VAL A 565 1.62 28.02 -27.28
C VAL A 565 0.26 28.54 -26.78
N LEU A 566 0.27 29.64 -26.03
CA LEU A 566 -0.93 30.21 -25.42
C LEU A 566 -1.80 30.97 -26.44
N LYS A 567 -1.18 31.58 -27.46
CA LYS A 567 -1.82 32.44 -28.48
C LYS A 567 -2.65 33.57 -27.87
N ASP A 568 -2.28 34.04 -26.69
CA ASP A 568 -2.95 35.12 -25.96
C ASP A 568 -1.98 36.31 -25.75
N PRO A 569 -2.23 37.47 -26.38
CA PRO A 569 -1.40 38.66 -26.21
C PRO A 569 -1.56 39.33 -24.83
N THR A 570 -2.58 38.98 -24.04
CA THR A 570 -2.81 39.53 -22.69
C THR A 570 -1.97 38.86 -21.61
N PHE A 571 -1.23 37.80 -21.96
CA PHE A 571 -0.37 37.12 -21.01
C PHE A 571 0.83 38.01 -20.63
N PRO A 572 1.14 38.17 -19.32
CA PRO A 572 2.17 39.09 -18.87
C PRO A 572 3.57 38.62 -19.28
N PHE A 573 4.43 39.57 -19.66
CA PHE A 573 5.83 39.28 -19.97
C PHE A 573 6.60 38.88 -18.70
N PHE A 574 7.27 37.74 -18.75
CA PHE A 574 8.01 37.17 -17.63
C PHE A 574 9.46 37.65 -17.62
N ASN A 575 9.73 38.83 -17.02
CA ASN A 575 11.07 39.41 -16.92
C ASN A 575 11.81 39.03 -15.62
N LYS A 576 11.86 37.74 -15.28
CA LYS A 576 12.55 37.23 -14.08
C LYS A 576 13.53 36.12 -14.45
N LEU A 577 14.49 35.86 -13.56
CA LEU A 577 15.32 34.66 -13.61
C LEU A 577 14.45 33.42 -13.41
N ILE A 578 14.57 32.45 -14.31
CA ILE A 578 13.74 31.25 -14.28
C ILE A 578 14.42 30.18 -13.44
N ASP A 579 14.14 30.20 -12.14
CA ASP A 579 14.48 29.13 -11.20
C ASP A 579 13.30 28.15 -11.02
N GLN A 580 13.53 27.05 -10.30
CA GLN A 580 12.49 26.04 -10.02
C GLN A 580 11.21 26.64 -9.40
N LYS A 581 11.34 27.72 -8.60
CA LYS A 581 10.20 28.39 -7.97
C LYS A 581 9.41 29.21 -8.97
N SER A 582 10.09 29.99 -9.80
CA SER A 582 9.50 30.82 -10.86
C SER A 582 8.78 29.95 -11.89
N ILE A 583 9.35 28.78 -12.23
CA ILE A 583 8.70 27.77 -13.07
C ILE A 583 7.36 27.33 -12.45
N ASN A 584 7.33 27.03 -11.16
CA ASN A 584 6.10 26.62 -10.48
C ASN A 584 5.05 27.74 -10.48
N GLU A 585 5.48 28.98 -10.25
CA GLU A 585 4.60 30.16 -10.34
C GLU A 585 4.01 30.33 -11.73
N LEU A 586 4.84 30.25 -12.78
CA LEU A 586 4.42 30.36 -14.17
C LEU A 586 3.37 29.30 -14.52
N PHE A 587 3.66 28.02 -14.25
CA PHE A 587 2.72 26.93 -14.56
C PHE A 587 1.46 26.99 -13.72
N THR A 588 1.52 27.50 -12.48
CA THR A 588 0.32 27.74 -11.67
C THR A 588 -0.56 28.84 -12.28
N MET A 589 0.03 29.90 -12.83
CA MET A 589 -0.72 30.96 -13.52
C MET A 589 -1.36 30.46 -14.81
N VAL A 590 -0.61 29.71 -15.63
CA VAL A 590 -1.09 29.13 -16.89
C VAL A 590 -2.22 28.14 -16.62
N PHE A 591 -2.05 27.25 -15.64
CA PHE A 591 -3.07 26.27 -15.27
C PHE A 591 -4.39 26.94 -14.86
N LYS A 592 -4.33 28.00 -14.06
CA LYS A 592 -5.53 28.73 -13.61
C LYS A 592 -6.28 29.44 -14.73
N ARG A 593 -5.58 29.92 -15.76
CA ARG A 593 -6.19 30.70 -16.86
C ARG A 593 -6.65 29.82 -18.01
N TYR A 594 -5.88 28.79 -18.37
CA TYR A 594 -6.07 28.02 -19.61
C TYR A 594 -6.33 26.53 -19.38
N GLY A 595 -6.29 26.04 -18.14
CA GLY A 595 -6.58 24.64 -17.80
C GLY A 595 -5.45 23.65 -18.13
N PHE A 596 -5.78 22.36 -18.14
CA PHE A 596 -4.81 21.26 -18.23
C PHE A 596 -4.12 21.13 -19.59
N GLU A 597 -4.86 21.27 -20.69
CA GLU A 597 -4.35 20.96 -22.04
C GLU A 597 -3.24 21.92 -22.47
N LYS A 598 -3.48 23.23 -22.35
CA LYS A 598 -2.48 24.26 -22.66
C LYS A 598 -1.29 24.23 -21.72
N THR A 599 -1.50 23.84 -20.47
CA THR A 599 -0.40 23.65 -19.52
C THR A 599 0.51 22.49 -19.93
N ALA A 600 -0.07 21.36 -20.38
CA ALA A 600 0.70 20.21 -20.85
C ALA A 600 1.50 20.54 -22.13
N GLU A 601 0.87 21.22 -23.10
CA GLU A 601 1.57 21.67 -24.32
C GLU A 601 2.76 22.59 -23.98
N LEU A 602 2.57 23.54 -23.05
CA LEU A 602 3.65 24.43 -22.64
C LEU A 602 4.77 23.67 -21.92
N LEU A 603 4.45 22.68 -21.10
CA LEU A 603 5.44 21.84 -20.42
C LEU A 603 6.33 21.10 -21.42
N ASP A 604 5.74 20.51 -22.47
CA ASP A 604 6.49 19.79 -23.50
C ASP A 604 7.44 20.72 -24.28
N GLU A 605 7.01 21.95 -24.63
CA GLU A 605 7.86 22.92 -25.33
C GLU A 605 8.95 23.50 -24.44
N VAL A 606 8.66 23.79 -23.17
CA VAL A 606 9.68 24.23 -22.19
C VAL A 606 10.71 23.13 -21.94
N GLN A 607 10.29 21.86 -21.93
CA GLN A 607 11.21 20.73 -21.82
C GLN A 607 12.21 20.70 -22.98
N LYS A 608 11.73 20.83 -24.22
CA LYS A 608 12.59 20.85 -25.42
C LYS A 608 13.58 22.00 -25.36
N LEU A 609 13.09 23.22 -25.10
CA LEU A 609 13.93 24.41 -24.98
C LEU A 609 15.00 24.23 -23.91
N GLY A 610 14.64 23.73 -22.72
CA GLY A 610 15.60 23.54 -21.64
C GLY A 610 16.71 22.56 -22.00
N PHE A 611 16.39 21.43 -22.65
CA PHE A 611 17.41 20.47 -23.10
C PHE A 611 18.33 21.04 -24.18
N GLU A 612 17.77 21.77 -25.14
CA GLU A 612 18.56 22.46 -26.17
C GLU A 612 19.51 23.47 -25.54
N MET A 613 19.02 24.31 -24.63
CA MET A 613 19.82 25.36 -24.00
C MET A 613 20.89 24.81 -23.07
N VAL A 614 20.63 23.73 -22.32
CA VAL A 614 21.71 23.05 -21.55
C VAL A 614 22.79 22.54 -22.48
N THR A 615 22.41 21.90 -23.59
CA THR A 615 23.37 21.34 -24.55
C THR A 615 24.24 22.45 -25.16
N LEU A 616 23.63 23.57 -25.56
CA LEU A 616 24.34 24.73 -26.11
C LEU A 616 25.21 25.44 -25.08
N SER A 617 24.80 25.48 -23.81
CA SER A 617 25.57 26.10 -22.73
C SER A 617 26.91 25.41 -22.45
N GLY A 618 27.05 24.14 -22.86
CA GLY A 618 28.24 23.32 -22.54
C GLY A 618 28.44 23.12 -21.04
N LEU A 619 27.35 23.10 -20.26
CA LEU A 619 27.41 22.97 -18.80
C LEU A 619 28.24 21.74 -18.40
N THR A 620 29.29 21.99 -17.64
CA THR A 620 30.22 20.98 -17.13
C THR A 620 30.63 21.31 -15.70
N ILE A 621 31.22 20.37 -14.98
CA ILE A 621 31.76 20.62 -13.64
C ILE A 621 33.18 20.09 -13.59
N GLY A 622 34.13 21.00 -13.44
CA GLY A 622 35.52 20.73 -13.16
C GLY A 622 35.87 20.86 -11.68
N MET A 623 37.07 20.39 -11.31
CA MET A 623 37.61 20.59 -9.97
C MET A 623 37.91 22.07 -9.69
N ASP A 624 38.19 22.86 -10.73
CA ASP A 624 38.48 24.29 -10.62
C ASP A 624 37.23 25.15 -10.37
N ASP A 625 36.05 24.67 -10.77
CA ASP A 625 34.77 25.33 -10.49
C ASP A 625 34.44 25.35 -8.99
N MET A 626 35.05 24.44 -8.22
CA MET A 626 34.93 24.37 -6.76
C MET A 626 35.85 25.40 -6.08
N ILE A 627 35.47 26.67 -6.11
CA ILE A 627 36.27 27.77 -5.54
C ILE A 627 36.22 27.74 -4.01
N ILE A 628 37.40 27.64 -3.38
CA ILE A 628 37.55 27.71 -1.92
C ILE A 628 37.59 29.18 -1.48
N PRO A 629 36.75 29.61 -0.52
CA PRO A 629 36.76 30.99 -0.03
C PRO A 629 38.11 31.38 0.57
N LYS A 630 38.66 32.54 0.16
CA LYS A 630 39.96 33.03 0.65
C LYS A 630 39.95 33.27 2.17
N ARG A 631 38.83 33.77 2.71
CA ARG A 631 38.64 34.02 4.15
C ARG A 631 38.39 32.77 4.98
N ARG A 632 38.31 31.57 4.38
CA ARG A 632 38.04 30.33 5.11
C ARG A 632 38.99 30.11 6.28
N ARG A 633 40.30 30.23 6.03
CA ARG A 633 41.33 30.02 7.06
C ARG A 633 41.18 31.00 8.23
N GLU A 634 40.78 32.23 7.95
CA GLU A 634 40.55 33.26 8.96
C GLU A 634 39.35 32.91 9.86
N ILE A 635 38.23 32.49 9.25
CA ILE A 635 37.01 32.11 9.98
C ILE A 635 37.25 30.88 10.85
N LEU A 636 37.91 29.85 10.32
CA LEU A 636 38.26 28.65 11.08
C LEU A 636 39.18 28.97 12.26
N ARG A 637 40.19 29.83 12.06
CA ARG A 637 41.09 30.25 13.14
C ARG A 637 40.35 31.02 14.23
N LYS A 638 39.44 31.94 13.86
CA LYS A 638 38.58 32.66 14.82
C LYS A 638 37.72 31.70 15.65
N ALA A 639 37.19 30.64 15.04
CA ALA A 639 36.41 29.62 15.73
C ALA A 639 37.28 28.81 16.71
N GLU A 640 38.47 28.37 16.29
CA GLU A 640 39.43 27.65 17.13
C GLU A 640 39.91 28.47 18.33
N ASP A 641 40.17 29.77 18.13
CA ASP A 641 40.59 30.67 19.21
C ASP A 641 39.46 30.85 20.24
N ARG A 642 38.20 30.91 19.79
CA ARG A 642 37.02 30.95 20.68
C ARG A 642 36.83 29.63 21.44
N GLU A 643 36.97 28.50 20.77
CA GLU A 643 36.93 27.17 21.39
C GLU A 643 38.01 27.01 22.47
N ARG A 644 39.24 27.47 22.19
CA ARG A 644 40.34 27.46 23.15
C ARG A 644 40.04 28.30 24.40
N LYS A 645 39.42 29.47 24.23
CA LYS A 645 38.97 30.30 25.38
C LYS A 645 37.90 29.60 26.21
N ILE A 646 36.93 28.94 25.57
CA ILE A 646 35.89 28.16 26.26
C ILE A 646 36.52 27.02 27.06
N LYS A 647 37.49 26.31 26.46
CA LYS A 647 38.23 25.24 27.14
C LYS A 647 39.01 25.77 28.35
N LYS A 648 39.66 26.94 28.22
CA LYS A 648 40.37 27.58 29.34
C LYS A 648 39.42 27.95 30.49
N PHE A 649 38.25 28.53 30.18
CA PHE A 649 37.25 28.83 31.21
C PHE A 649 36.70 27.58 31.90
N TYR A 650 36.60 26.46 31.18
CA TYR A 650 36.26 25.17 31.79
C TYR A 650 37.38 24.64 32.70
N GLU A 651 38.64 24.72 32.27
CA GLU A 651 39.82 24.33 33.09
C GLU A 651 39.98 25.21 34.34
N GLU A 652 39.57 26.48 34.29
CA GLU A 652 39.51 27.41 35.43
C GLU A 652 38.26 27.21 36.33
N GLY A 653 37.36 26.28 35.98
CA GLY A 653 36.14 25.97 36.75
C GLY A 653 35.00 26.98 36.59
N LEU A 654 35.08 27.90 35.62
CA LEU A 654 34.09 28.95 35.37
C LEU A 654 32.88 28.47 34.55
N LEU A 655 32.97 27.29 33.93
CA LEU A 655 31.91 26.70 33.11
C LEU A 655 31.65 25.25 33.55
N SER A 656 30.39 24.83 33.50
CA SER A 656 30.03 23.42 33.60
C SER A 656 30.34 22.66 32.29
N GLU A 657 30.40 21.33 32.35
CA GLU A 657 30.65 20.50 31.15
C GLU A 657 29.55 20.68 30.09
N GLU A 658 28.29 20.78 30.53
CA GLU A 658 27.15 21.01 29.64
C GLU A 658 27.19 22.38 28.97
N GLU A 659 27.57 23.42 29.72
CA GLU A 659 27.72 24.78 29.17
C GLU A 659 28.89 24.87 28.21
N ARG A 660 30.02 24.24 28.53
CA ARG A 660 31.17 24.08 27.62
C ARG A 660 30.72 23.43 26.32
N TYR A 661 30.03 22.29 26.40
CA TYR A 661 29.53 21.54 25.25
C TYR A 661 28.61 22.39 24.35
N LYS A 662 27.59 23.05 24.94
CA LYS A 662 26.66 23.91 24.19
C LYS A 662 27.37 25.09 23.51
N LYS A 663 28.27 25.77 24.25
CA LYS A 663 29.02 26.93 23.71
C LYS A 663 29.97 26.52 22.59
N THR A 664 30.64 25.37 22.70
CA THR A 664 31.51 24.85 21.63
C THR A 664 30.72 24.58 20.35
N ILE A 665 29.55 23.94 20.46
CA ILE A 665 28.68 23.72 19.30
C ILE A 665 28.22 25.03 18.67
N GLU A 666 27.83 26.01 19.49
CA GLU A 666 27.36 27.31 19.00
C GLU A 666 28.46 28.06 18.22
N VAL A 667 29.71 28.01 18.68
CA VAL A 667 30.86 28.61 17.99
C VAL A 667 31.03 28.01 16.60
N TRP A 668 30.98 26.68 16.49
CA TRP A 668 31.15 26.00 15.21
C TRP A 668 29.96 26.18 14.27
N LEU A 669 28.72 26.23 14.78
CA LEU A 669 27.53 26.56 13.97
C LEU A 669 27.61 27.97 13.39
N LYS A 670 28.08 28.96 14.18
CA LYS A 670 28.31 30.33 13.68
C LYS A 670 29.36 30.37 12.59
N ALA A 671 30.46 29.63 12.75
CA ALA A 671 31.52 29.55 11.74
C ALA A 671 31.02 28.92 10.42
N VAL A 672 30.17 27.88 10.50
CA VAL A 672 29.53 27.25 9.33
C VAL A 672 28.65 28.26 8.58
N GLU A 673 27.87 29.08 9.30
CA GLU A 673 27.00 30.09 8.69
C GLU A 673 27.78 31.26 8.07
N GLU A 674 28.82 31.76 8.75
CA GLU A 674 29.74 32.77 8.21
C GLU A 674 30.41 32.28 6.92
N LEU A 675 30.88 31.02 6.88
CA LEU A 675 31.45 30.41 5.68
C LEU A 675 30.43 30.28 4.55
N LYS A 676 29.19 29.92 4.87
CA LYS A 676 28.10 29.79 3.89
C LYS A 676 27.86 31.14 3.19
N GLN A 677 27.76 32.23 3.94
CA GLN A 677 27.56 33.57 3.38
C GLN A 677 28.73 34.01 2.48
N GLU A 678 29.96 33.76 2.90
CA GLU A 678 31.16 34.08 2.11
C GLU A 678 31.19 33.33 0.77
N ILE A 679 30.76 32.06 0.74
CA ILE A 679 30.66 31.27 -0.50
C ILE A 679 29.70 31.95 -1.49
N PHE A 680 28.52 32.39 -1.04
CA PHE A 680 27.55 33.04 -1.92
C PHE A 680 28.05 34.33 -2.56
N VAL A 681 28.95 35.05 -1.89
CA VAL A 681 29.55 36.29 -2.41
C VAL A 681 30.72 36.00 -3.35
N THR A 682 31.43 34.89 -3.12
CA THR A 682 32.67 34.56 -3.86
C THR A 682 32.38 34.01 -5.26
N TYR A 683 31.26 33.30 -5.45
CA TYR A 683 30.97 32.61 -6.70
C TYR A 683 30.41 33.55 -7.77
N ASP A 684 30.94 33.43 -8.98
CA ASP A 684 30.37 34.05 -10.18
C ASP A 684 28.99 33.40 -10.47
N PRO A 685 27.93 34.20 -10.75
CA PRO A 685 26.65 33.67 -11.23
C PRO A 685 26.75 32.71 -12.43
N PHE A 686 27.78 32.83 -13.27
CA PHE A 686 28.03 31.94 -14.42
C PHE A 686 28.84 30.67 -14.09
N ASN A 687 29.35 30.53 -12.86
CA ASN A 687 29.99 29.29 -12.44
C ASN A 687 28.95 28.15 -12.42
N PHE A 688 29.23 27.04 -13.12
CA PHE A 688 28.24 25.98 -13.31
C PHE A 688 27.84 25.27 -12.02
N LEU A 689 28.76 25.10 -11.06
CA LEU A 689 28.43 24.53 -9.74
C LEU A 689 27.43 25.42 -8.99
N PHE A 690 27.67 26.74 -9.04
CA PHE A 690 26.77 27.71 -8.42
C PHE A 690 25.43 27.78 -9.16
N LEU A 691 25.45 27.82 -10.49
CA LEU A 691 24.27 27.86 -11.34
C LEU A 691 23.32 26.68 -11.04
N MET A 692 23.84 25.46 -10.90
CA MET A 692 23.04 24.28 -10.57
C MET A 692 22.31 24.40 -9.23
N ALA A 693 22.98 24.93 -8.19
CA ALA A 693 22.38 25.10 -6.88
C ALA A 693 21.45 26.33 -6.80
N ALA A 694 21.82 27.44 -7.46
CA ALA A 694 21.06 28.68 -7.47
C ALA A 694 19.75 28.56 -8.28
N SER A 695 19.79 27.85 -9.41
CA SER A 695 18.59 27.52 -10.21
C SER A 695 17.63 26.58 -9.49
N GLY A 696 18.11 25.85 -8.48
CA GLY A 696 17.38 24.78 -7.82
C GLY A 696 17.27 23.51 -8.66
N ALA A 697 18.01 23.41 -9.77
CA ALA A 697 18.06 22.23 -10.62
C ALA A 697 18.58 21.01 -9.85
N ARG A 698 19.77 21.13 -9.26
CA ARG A 698 20.37 20.08 -8.44
C ARG A 698 21.44 20.67 -7.54
N GLY A 699 21.46 20.23 -6.28
CA GLY A 699 22.39 20.74 -5.30
C GLY A 699 21.74 21.74 -4.36
N LYS A 700 22.03 21.62 -3.07
CA LYS A 700 21.69 22.64 -2.07
C LYS A 700 22.93 23.45 -1.70
N PRO A 701 22.76 24.69 -1.23
CA PRO A 701 23.86 25.49 -0.69
C PRO A 701 24.70 24.75 0.37
N GLU A 702 24.05 23.93 1.20
CA GLU A 702 24.73 23.12 2.20
C GLU A 702 25.69 22.08 1.58
N GLN A 703 25.37 21.57 0.39
CA GLN A 703 26.23 20.61 -0.31
C GLN A 703 27.46 21.31 -0.91
N ILE A 704 27.29 22.50 -1.48
CA ILE A 704 28.42 23.33 -1.92
C ILE A 704 29.34 23.65 -0.73
N LEU A 705 28.75 24.02 0.42
CA LEU A 705 29.51 24.28 1.64
C LEU A 705 30.36 23.08 2.07
N GLN A 706 29.84 21.85 1.98
CA GLN A 706 30.60 20.63 2.27
C GLN A 706 31.74 20.38 1.26
N MET A 707 31.56 20.80 0.01
CA MET A 707 32.56 20.61 -1.05
C MET A 707 33.76 21.56 -0.90
N VAL A 708 33.51 22.85 -0.63
CA VAL A 708 34.57 23.89 -0.65
C VAL A 708 34.82 24.61 0.68
N GLY A 709 33.86 24.59 1.59
CA GLY A 709 33.94 25.31 2.86
C GLY A 709 34.37 24.41 4.01
N ILE A 710 33.41 23.70 4.60
CA ILE A 710 33.61 22.84 5.76
C ILE A 710 32.55 21.74 5.74
N ARG A 711 32.91 20.51 6.14
CA ARG A 711 31.89 19.46 6.30
C ARG A 711 31.05 19.66 7.56
N GLY A 712 31.65 20.20 8.61
CA GLY A 712 30.96 20.70 9.81
C GLY A 712 30.80 19.64 10.90
N LEU A 713 29.79 19.85 11.74
CA LEU A 713 29.48 19.00 12.89
C LEU A 713 28.73 17.73 12.44
N MET A 714 29.08 16.59 13.03
CA MET A 714 28.44 15.29 12.78
C MET A 714 27.73 14.78 14.02
N SER A 715 26.66 14.01 13.83
CA SER A 715 25.98 13.32 14.93
C SER A 715 26.49 11.90 15.07
N ASP A 716 26.61 11.45 16.31
CA ASP A 716 26.87 10.06 16.65
C ASP A 716 25.60 9.19 16.44
N PRO A 717 25.69 7.86 16.61
CA PRO A 717 24.53 6.99 16.53
C PRO A 717 23.43 7.31 17.56
N SER A 718 23.77 7.90 18.71
CA SER A 718 22.81 8.30 19.76
C SER A 718 22.03 9.57 19.39
N GLY A 719 22.52 10.37 18.45
CA GLY A 719 21.99 11.68 18.08
C GLY A 719 22.68 12.85 18.77
N ARG A 720 23.68 12.60 19.63
CA ARG A 720 24.54 13.63 20.20
C ARG A 720 25.49 14.16 19.13
N ILE A 721 25.68 15.48 19.11
CA ILE A 721 26.62 16.12 18.18
C ILE A 721 28.04 15.89 18.70
N ILE A 722 28.93 15.44 17.82
CA ILE A 722 30.34 15.23 18.13
C ILE A 722 31.01 16.60 18.23
N GLU A 723 31.68 16.87 19.35
CA GLU A 723 32.34 18.16 19.64
C GLU A 723 33.45 18.49 18.64
N PHE A 724 34.04 17.48 18.00
CA PHE A 724 35.09 17.63 17.00
C PHE A 724 34.49 17.80 15.60
N PRO A 725 34.44 19.03 15.05
CA PRO A 725 33.98 19.25 13.68
C PRO A 725 35.01 18.74 12.67
N ILE A 726 34.50 18.38 11.49
CA ILE A 726 35.34 18.08 10.34
C ILE A 726 35.67 19.41 9.65
N LYS A 727 36.93 19.86 9.77
CA LYS A 727 37.43 21.16 9.27
C LYS A 727 37.76 21.10 7.78
N SER A 728 38.16 19.92 7.32
CA SER A 728 38.43 19.64 5.92
C SER A 728 37.16 19.65 5.08
N ASN A 729 37.31 19.84 3.77
CA ASN A 729 36.23 19.80 2.79
C ASN A 729 36.45 18.65 1.79
N LEU A 730 35.48 18.38 0.91
CA LEU A 730 35.63 17.28 -0.06
C LEU A 730 36.69 17.55 -1.13
N LYS A 731 36.94 18.83 -1.47
CA LYS A 731 37.95 19.22 -2.47
C LYS A 731 39.38 18.95 -2.02
N GLU A 732 39.70 19.24 -0.76
CA GLU A 732 41.03 19.04 -0.17
C GLU A 732 41.23 17.60 0.33
N GLY A 733 40.14 16.84 0.50
CA GLY A 733 40.14 15.50 1.08
C GLY A 733 40.03 15.52 2.60
N LEU A 734 39.68 14.36 3.18
CA LEU A 734 39.54 14.20 4.63
C LEU A 734 40.67 13.36 5.20
N SER A 735 41.06 13.66 6.44
CA SER A 735 41.90 12.75 7.22
C SER A 735 41.15 11.47 7.60
N VAL A 736 41.88 10.42 7.97
CA VAL A 736 41.30 9.12 8.37
C VAL A 736 40.31 9.28 9.52
N LEU A 737 40.65 10.10 10.52
CA LEU A 737 39.79 10.34 11.69
C LEU A 737 38.51 11.08 11.29
N GLU A 738 38.61 12.14 10.49
CA GLU A 738 37.45 12.90 10.02
C GLU A 738 36.53 12.05 9.13
N TYR A 739 37.12 11.21 8.27
CA TYR A 739 36.36 10.28 7.45
C TYR A 739 35.62 9.25 8.32
N PHE A 740 36.31 8.67 9.31
CA PHE A 740 35.72 7.73 10.27
C PHE A 740 34.52 8.34 11.01
N ILE A 741 34.68 9.56 11.55
CA ILE A 741 33.60 10.31 12.22
C ILE A 741 32.40 10.48 11.29
N SER A 742 32.63 10.80 10.01
CA SER A 742 31.55 10.95 9.04
C SER A 742 30.79 9.65 8.74
N THR A 743 31.39 8.47 8.97
CA THR A 743 30.72 7.19 8.68
C THR A 743 29.53 6.92 9.60
N HIS A 744 29.56 7.40 10.85
CA HIS A 744 28.48 7.22 11.82
C HIS A 744 27.17 7.85 11.33
N GLY A 745 27.24 9.13 10.94
CA GLY A 745 26.09 9.86 10.41
C GLY A 745 25.56 9.26 9.11
N ALA A 746 26.46 8.89 8.18
CA ALA A 746 26.08 8.29 6.90
C ALA A 746 25.39 6.92 7.08
N ARG A 747 25.95 6.04 7.91
CA ARG A 747 25.37 4.72 8.18
C ARG A 747 24.02 4.83 8.87
N LYS A 748 23.89 5.71 9.86
CA LYS A 748 22.60 5.96 10.53
C LYS A 748 21.55 6.47 9.55
N GLY A 749 21.90 7.42 8.68
CA GLY A 749 20.99 7.93 7.64
C GLY A 749 20.48 6.84 6.70
N LEU A 750 21.37 5.95 6.23
CA LEU A 750 20.99 4.80 5.39
C LEU A 750 20.10 3.80 6.14
N ALA A 751 20.46 3.45 7.37
CA ALA A 751 19.69 2.52 8.20
C ALA A 751 18.30 3.07 8.55
N ASP A 752 18.21 4.34 8.94
CA ASP A 752 16.96 5.02 9.27
C ASP A 752 16.03 5.08 8.05
N THR A 753 16.58 5.34 6.86
CA THR A 753 15.78 5.39 5.62
C THR A 753 15.19 4.01 5.31
N ALA A 754 15.98 2.94 5.47
CA ALA A 754 15.50 1.58 5.28
C ALA A 754 14.42 1.18 6.30
N LEU A 755 14.58 1.54 7.58
CA LEU A 755 13.60 1.23 8.63
C LEU A 755 12.31 2.05 8.50
N LYS A 756 12.41 3.37 8.23
CA LYS A 756 11.23 4.26 8.13
C LYS A 756 10.33 3.93 6.95
N THR A 757 10.87 3.28 5.91
CA THR A 757 10.10 2.89 4.71
C THR A 757 8.93 1.96 5.05
N SER A 758 9.11 1.02 6.00
CA SER A 758 8.00 0.14 6.43
C SER A 758 6.92 0.88 7.22
N ASP A 759 7.31 1.85 8.03
CA ASP A 759 6.40 2.57 8.92
C ASP A 759 5.49 3.53 8.16
N ALA A 760 6.02 4.22 7.15
CA ALA A 760 5.24 5.11 6.29
C ALA A 760 4.14 4.34 5.52
N GLY A 761 4.49 3.17 4.96
CA GLY A 761 3.53 2.30 4.29
C GLY A 761 2.47 1.76 5.25
N TYR A 762 2.87 1.43 6.49
CA TYR A 762 1.94 0.96 7.52
C TYR A 762 0.94 2.05 7.96
N LEU A 763 1.42 3.28 8.16
CA LEU A 763 0.56 4.41 8.52
C LEU A 763 -0.44 4.71 7.40
N THR A 764 0.03 4.78 6.14
CA THR A 764 -0.82 5.01 4.96
C THR A 764 -1.93 3.98 4.88
N ARG A 765 -1.59 2.70 5.11
CA ARG A 765 -2.58 1.63 5.17
C ARG A 765 -3.60 1.84 6.29
N ARG A 766 -3.18 2.15 7.52
CA ARG A 766 -4.10 2.40 8.64
C ARG A 766 -5.06 3.55 8.33
N LEU A 767 -4.56 4.61 7.71
CA LEU A 767 -5.37 5.75 7.29
C LEU A 767 -6.39 5.33 6.22
N ALA A 768 -5.99 4.53 5.22
CA ALA A 768 -6.90 3.99 4.22
C ALA A 768 -7.96 3.05 4.84
N ASP A 769 -7.57 2.18 5.77
CA ASP A 769 -8.48 1.25 6.46
C ASP A 769 -9.59 2.01 7.23
N VAL A 770 -9.30 3.20 7.77
CA VAL A 770 -10.30 4.06 8.44
C VAL A 770 -11.12 4.90 7.45
N SER A 771 -10.50 5.42 6.38
CA SER A 771 -11.12 6.42 5.49
C SER A 771 -11.80 5.85 4.25
N HIS A 772 -11.58 4.59 3.87
CA HIS A 772 -12.10 4.03 2.60
C HIS A 772 -13.63 4.06 2.45
N LYS A 773 -14.38 4.20 3.55
CA LYS A 773 -15.85 4.30 3.53
C LYS A 773 -16.35 5.74 3.35
N VAL A 774 -15.47 6.74 3.43
CA VAL A 774 -15.82 8.14 3.28
C VAL A 774 -15.94 8.46 1.80
N VAL A 775 -17.16 8.76 1.35
CA VAL A 775 -17.49 9.13 -0.03
C VAL A 775 -18.39 10.34 0.01
N VAL A 776 -18.15 11.32 -0.86
CA VAL A 776 -19.02 12.49 -1.02
C VAL A 776 -20.33 12.03 -1.68
N LYS A 777 -21.45 12.20 -0.99
CA LYS A 777 -22.79 11.75 -1.44
C LYS A 777 -23.80 12.87 -1.67
N TYR A 778 -23.66 13.97 -0.93
CA TYR A 778 -24.57 15.11 -0.96
C TYR A 778 -23.76 16.36 -1.32
N GLU A 779 -24.38 17.29 -2.03
CA GLU A 779 -23.73 18.54 -2.46
C GLU A 779 -23.57 19.53 -1.30
N ASP A 780 -24.50 19.55 -0.34
CA ASP A 780 -24.49 20.44 0.82
C ASP A 780 -24.76 19.67 2.13
N CYS A 781 -24.15 20.11 3.23
CA CYS A 781 -24.23 19.47 4.54
C CYS A 781 -24.14 20.47 5.71
N SER A 782 -23.80 20.00 6.91
CA SER A 782 -23.74 20.82 8.12
C SER A 782 -22.56 21.81 8.12
N GLU A 783 -22.80 23.00 8.68
CA GLU A 783 -21.79 24.05 8.87
C GLU A 783 -20.67 23.61 9.82
N ILE A 784 -19.42 23.98 9.51
CA ILE A 784 -18.24 23.71 10.34
C ILE A 784 -17.54 25.04 10.64
N SER A 785 -17.33 25.35 11.92
CA SER A 785 -16.50 26.49 12.33
C SER A 785 -15.02 26.15 12.29
N VAL A 786 -14.21 27.08 11.79
CA VAL A 786 -12.75 26.90 11.61
C VAL A 786 -12.04 27.97 12.43
N ARG A 787 -11.03 27.59 13.21
CA ARG A 787 -10.22 28.51 14.01
C ARG A 787 -8.72 28.32 13.73
N PRO A 788 -7.89 29.37 13.88
CA PRO A 788 -6.43 29.22 13.80
C PRO A 788 -5.93 28.30 14.92
N LEU A 789 -5.03 27.37 14.58
CA LEU A 789 -4.47 26.44 15.57
C LEU A 789 -3.21 27.06 16.20
N LYS A 790 -3.34 27.51 17.45
CA LYS A 790 -2.29 28.12 18.26
C LYS A 790 -1.83 27.11 19.34
N ILE A 791 -0.53 26.84 19.42
CA ILE A 791 0.09 26.13 20.55
C ILE A 791 1.15 27.06 21.12
N GLU A 792 1.09 27.37 22.43
CA GLU A 792 2.07 28.23 23.12
C GLU A 792 2.33 29.58 22.40
N ASN A 793 1.28 30.26 21.96
CA ASN A 793 1.34 31.52 21.18
C ASN A 793 2.06 31.46 19.82
N LYS A 794 2.48 30.28 19.36
CA LYS A 794 2.93 30.08 17.98
C LYS A 794 1.76 29.56 17.13
N ILE A 795 1.45 30.31 16.08
CA ILE A 795 0.48 29.89 15.07
C ILE A 795 1.13 28.75 14.27
N ILE A 796 0.65 27.52 14.47
CA ILE A 796 1.13 26.34 13.72
C ILE A 796 0.44 26.27 12.36
N LYS A 797 -0.88 26.55 12.33
CA LYS A 797 -1.67 26.65 11.10
C LYS A 797 -2.41 27.98 11.07
N SER A 798 -2.02 28.82 10.12
CA SER A 798 -2.67 30.11 9.85
C SER A 798 -4.10 29.91 9.35
N LEU A 799 -4.94 30.92 9.55
CA LEU A 799 -6.34 30.87 9.14
C LEU A 799 -6.43 30.86 7.60
N TYR A 800 -5.61 31.67 6.94
CA TYR A 800 -5.49 31.71 5.48
C TYR A 800 -5.32 30.32 4.86
N ARG A 801 -4.38 29.51 5.36
CA ARG A 801 -4.15 28.16 4.83
C ARG A 801 -5.33 27.21 5.04
N GLN A 802 -6.20 27.47 6.01
CA GLN A 802 -7.34 26.62 6.32
C GLN A 802 -8.59 26.98 5.54
N ILE A 803 -8.75 28.23 5.11
CA ILE A 803 -9.98 28.74 4.47
C ILE A 803 -9.88 28.82 2.94
N VAL A 804 -8.68 28.94 2.37
CA VAL A 804 -8.50 29.02 0.91
C VAL A 804 -9.10 27.81 0.20
N GLY A 805 -9.98 28.07 -0.77
CA GLY A 805 -10.66 27.04 -1.58
C GLY A 805 -11.83 26.34 -0.87
N LYS A 806 -12.26 26.85 0.30
CA LYS A 806 -13.48 26.41 0.96
C LYS A 806 -14.64 27.34 0.64
N ILE A 807 -15.85 26.83 0.80
CA ILE A 807 -17.09 27.59 0.63
C ILE A 807 -17.50 28.18 1.99
N ALA A 808 -17.87 29.46 2.01
CA ALA A 808 -18.33 30.12 3.22
C ALA A 808 -19.75 29.65 3.60
N ALA A 809 -19.91 29.07 4.79
CA ALA A 809 -21.20 28.60 5.28
C ALA A 809 -22.17 29.75 5.64
N ARG A 810 -21.61 30.92 5.99
CA ARG A 810 -22.33 32.14 6.36
C ARG A 810 -21.62 33.36 5.79
N ASP A 811 -22.32 34.48 5.76
CA ASP A 811 -21.71 35.76 5.42
C ASP A 811 -20.58 36.08 6.42
N VAL A 812 -19.37 36.29 5.90
CA VAL A 812 -18.21 36.73 6.67
C VAL A 812 -18.21 38.25 6.68
N VAL A 813 -18.57 38.82 7.81
CA VAL A 813 -18.63 40.28 8.01
C VAL A 813 -17.38 40.78 8.73
N ASP A 814 -16.90 41.96 8.34
CA ASP A 814 -15.90 42.69 9.10
C ASP A 814 -16.53 43.21 10.41
N PRO A 815 -16.03 42.81 11.60
CA PRO A 815 -16.59 43.27 12.87
C PRO A 815 -16.38 44.77 13.12
N LYS A 816 -15.46 45.44 12.40
CA LYS A 816 -15.18 46.87 12.56
C LYS A 816 -16.02 47.75 11.63
N THR A 817 -16.25 47.33 10.39
CA THR A 817 -17.01 48.13 9.40
C THR A 817 -18.43 47.64 9.16
N GLY A 818 -18.74 46.38 9.49
CA GLY A 818 -20.02 45.74 9.17
C GLY A 818 -20.15 45.32 7.71
N ASP A 819 -19.11 45.48 6.90
CA ASP A 819 -19.13 45.11 5.48
C ASP A 819 -19.00 43.60 5.30
N ILE A 820 -19.76 43.05 4.34
CA ILE A 820 -19.67 41.63 3.96
C ILE A 820 -18.45 41.44 3.06
N ILE A 821 -17.45 40.70 3.55
CA ILE A 821 -16.23 40.35 2.80
C ILE A 821 -16.50 39.15 1.89
N VAL A 822 -17.17 38.13 2.42
CA VAL A 822 -17.53 36.92 1.67
C VAL A 822 -18.99 36.59 1.91
N LYS A 823 -19.77 36.40 0.85
CA LYS A 823 -21.16 35.97 0.96
C LYS A 823 -21.25 34.48 1.29
N LYS A 824 -22.35 34.08 1.90
CA LYS A 824 -22.74 32.68 2.02
C LYS A 824 -22.69 31.99 0.65
N ASP A 825 -22.21 30.75 0.64
CA ASP A 825 -22.05 29.87 -0.51
C ASP A 825 -21.03 30.36 -1.56
N GLN A 826 -20.25 31.40 -1.22
CA GLN A 826 -19.15 31.87 -2.05
C GLN A 826 -17.84 31.14 -1.71
N GLU A 827 -17.07 30.77 -2.73
CA GLU A 827 -15.72 30.23 -2.56
C GLU A 827 -14.76 31.32 -2.03
N ILE A 828 -14.03 30.99 -0.97
CA ILE A 828 -13.01 31.85 -0.38
C ILE A 828 -11.75 31.77 -1.24
N THR A 829 -11.55 32.78 -2.08
CA THR A 829 -10.35 32.92 -2.91
C THR A 829 -9.12 33.30 -2.07
N LYS A 830 -7.92 33.25 -2.65
CA LYS A 830 -6.68 33.65 -1.95
C LYS A 830 -6.67 35.12 -1.54
N GLU A 831 -7.33 35.98 -2.29
CA GLU A 831 -7.39 37.42 -1.99
C GLU A 831 -8.32 37.64 -0.80
N LEU A 832 -9.53 37.07 -0.84
CA LEU A 832 -10.49 37.12 0.26
C LEU A 832 -9.95 36.47 1.54
N ALA A 833 -9.24 35.35 1.42
CA ALA A 833 -8.62 34.70 2.57
C ALA A 833 -7.52 35.55 3.24
N LYS A 834 -6.76 36.32 2.45
CA LYS A 834 -5.76 37.26 2.99
C LYS A 834 -6.47 38.40 3.71
N GLU A 835 -7.52 38.94 3.11
CA GLU A 835 -8.30 40.02 3.71
C GLU A 835 -8.91 39.58 5.05
N ILE A 836 -9.43 38.35 5.15
CA ILE A 836 -9.94 37.75 6.39
C ILE A 836 -8.84 37.63 7.46
N GLU A 837 -7.62 37.19 7.07
CA GLU A 837 -6.50 37.01 8.00
C GLU A 837 -5.91 38.35 8.46
N GLU A 838 -5.81 39.34 7.58
CA GLU A 838 -5.34 40.70 7.90
C GLU A 838 -6.31 41.46 8.81
N LYS A 839 -7.62 41.20 8.66
CA LYS A 839 -8.67 41.79 9.50
C LYS A 839 -8.92 41.02 10.81
N GLU A 840 -8.17 39.94 11.06
CA GLU A 840 -8.27 39.09 12.26
C GLU A 840 -9.69 38.57 12.55
N ILE A 841 -10.43 38.18 11.51
CA ILE A 841 -11.81 37.70 11.64
C ILE A 841 -11.81 36.22 12.02
N GLU A 842 -12.43 35.86 13.14
CA GLU A 842 -12.51 34.48 13.68
C GLU A 842 -13.81 33.74 13.37
#